data_AF-A0A7Y2UA90-F1
#
_entry.id   AF-A0A7Y2UA90-F1
#
_cell.length_a   1.000
_cell.length_b   1.000
_cell.length_c   1.000
_cell.angle_alpha   90.00
_cell.angle_beta   90.00
_cell.angle_gamma   90.00
#
_symmetry.space_group_name_H-M   'P 1'
#
loop_
_entity.id
_entity.type
_entity.pdbx_description
1 polymer ?
#
loop_
_entity_poly.entity_id
_entity_poly.type
_entity_poly.pdbx_seq_one_letter_code
_entity_poly.pdbx_strand_id
1 'polypeptide(L)'
;TELGLLANMLGTAEESPTPLQVQLDHLGRRLALIAVIVVMVMLIAGLLRGEPWIQMVLTAIALAVAAIPEGLPAVVTVTLAIGLQRMARNQAIVKRLAAVETLGCTSVICTDKTGTLTVNQLTARQLYTSGKHLQVSGEGYETRGRISGEDDHLPDLEPLLLPVALCNDAQLRTGKMAGDPMDGALLAVAAKGGVDPVALKMRYPRIAEIPFDAEHKYHATFHLVGDRVRVMVKGAPEVIAKNSAMVYDENGDLTLDDYQCQLFKQANEKMAETGLRVLAVAWTHVPVRDFDPSGNLFEHVKDLVFTGLIGLMDPPRPEARKAIELCHQAGISIKMITGDQKKTAAAIARELGITGNVVTSAELDAMSDEQLSQAITDIGVFTRATPEQKVRIVCALKSRGHVTAMTGDGVNDAPALKTADIGVAMGQSGTDVARDAATMVLTDDNFATIVKAVKEGRTIYDNIVKFVRFQLSTNIGAILTVLLSPFMGLPLPFTPVQLLWVNIIMDGPPAMALGVDPAQPDIMSHKPRKTTDQILKLRLLGKLATYGMTMMVGTLGVFWWGLQTSSQLHAQSMAFTTFVLFQVFNAFNARVARRSTFNANFFRNRMLWLALAGVVTLQVVAVQWAPAQGIFSVEALSLADWALATAVASSILILEELRKLMLRIFRRFSTAENTE
;
A
#
# COMPACT_ATOMS: atom_id res chain seq x y z
N THR A 1 -3.61 -29.76 22.45
CA THR A 1 -2.72 -28.65 22.88
C THR A 1 -3.41 -27.34 22.58
N GLU A 2 -3.07 -26.27 23.30
CA GLU A 2 -3.53 -24.89 23.03
C GLU A 2 -3.36 -24.50 21.55
N LEU A 3 -2.22 -24.88 20.95
CA LEU A 3 -1.93 -24.73 19.51
C LEU A 3 -2.94 -25.45 18.59
N GLY A 4 -3.48 -26.60 19.03
CA GLY A 4 -4.49 -27.36 18.27
C GLY A 4 -5.87 -26.72 18.29
N LEU A 5 -6.24 -26.03 19.37
CA LEU A 5 -7.48 -25.24 19.45
C LEU A 5 -7.41 -24.03 18.52
N LEU A 6 -6.27 -23.33 18.50
CA LEU A 6 -6.00 -22.25 17.55
C LEU A 6 -6.06 -22.76 16.09
N ALA A 7 -5.42 -23.89 15.77
CA ALA A 7 -5.45 -24.48 14.43
C ALA A 7 -6.87 -24.87 13.95
N ASN A 8 -7.73 -25.36 14.84
CA ASN A 8 -9.10 -25.72 14.47
C ASN A 8 -10.00 -24.49 14.24
N MET A 9 -9.77 -23.41 15.00
CA MET A 9 -10.34 -22.09 14.69
C MET A 9 -9.78 -21.50 13.38
N LEU A 10 -8.56 -21.88 12.97
CA LEU A 10 -7.94 -21.44 11.72
C LEU A 10 -8.58 -22.08 10.47
N GLY A 11 -8.96 -23.36 10.51
CA GLY A 11 -9.40 -24.13 9.32
C GLY A 11 -10.88 -24.00 8.88
N THR A 12 -11.76 -23.39 9.67
CA THR A 12 -13.24 -23.46 9.47
C THR A 12 -13.91 -22.21 8.89
N ALA A 13 -13.14 -21.20 8.47
CA ALA A 13 -13.72 -19.98 7.90
C ALA A 13 -13.92 -20.11 6.38
N GLU A 14 -15.15 -20.43 5.96
CA GLU A 14 -15.56 -20.43 4.54
C GLU A 14 -15.31 -19.07 3.87
N GLU A 15 -14.91 -19.10 2.60
CA GLU A 15 -14.68 -17.89 1.82
C GLU A 15 -16.01 -17.20 1.48
N SER A 16 -16.32 -16.14 2.21
CA SER A 16 -17.46 -15.28 1.90
C SER A 16 -17.20 -14.43 0.65
N PRO A 17 -18.23 -14.15 -0.19
CA PRO A 17 -18.08 -13.30 -1.37
C PRO A 17 -17.66 -11.88 -0.99
N THR A 18 -16.94 -11.21 -1.89
CA THR A 18 -16.44 -9.86 -1.61
C THR A 18 -17.59 -8.84 -1.59
N PRO A 19 -17.49 -7.72 -0.84
CA PRO A 19 -18.50 -6.67 -0.87
C PRO A 19 -18.84 -6.18 -2.28
N LEU A 20 -17.84 -6.05 -3.17
CA LEU A 20 -18.05 -5.72 -4.58
C LEU A 20 -18.85 -6.80 -5.30
N GLN A 21 -18.50 -8.08 -5.15
CA GLN A 21 -19.24 -9.18 -5.79
C GLN A 21 -20.71 -9.15 -5.38
N VAL A 22 -21.00 -8.99 -4.08
CA VAL A 22 -22.38 -8.88 -3.58
C VAL A 22 -23.11 -7.68 -4.20
N GLN A 23 -22.44 -6.52 -4.32
CA GLN A 23 -23.03 -5.35 -4.94
C GLN A 23 -23.30 -5.53 -6.44
N LEU A 24 -22.42 -6.24 -7.14
CA LEU A 24 -22.57 -6.56 -8.57
C LEU A 24 -23.71 -7.57 -8.80
N ASP A 25 -23.87 -8.56 -7.93
CA ASP A 25 -24.99 -9.51 -7.99
C ASP A 25 -26.33 -8.79 -7.78
N HIS A 26 -26.40 -7.89 -6.81
CA HIS A 26 -27.58 -7.05 -6.59
C HIS A 26 -27.89 -6.17 -7.79
N LEU A 27 -26.87 -5.61 -8.43
CA LEU A 27 -27.01 -4.83 -9.66
C LEU A 27 -27.56 -5.70 -10.80
N GLY A 28 -26.98 -6.88 -11.03
CA GLY A 28 -27.42 -7.82 -12.06
C GLY A 28 -28.89 -8.20 -11.90
N ARG A 29 -29.33 -8.52 -10.67
CA ARG A 29 -30.75 -8.82 -10.37
C ARG A 29 -31.68 -7.64 -10.66
N ARG A 30 -31.28 -6.41 -10.31
CA ARG A 30 -32.07 -5.21 -10.60
C ARG A 30 -32.19 -4.94 -12.10
N LEU A 31 -31.11 -5.11 -12.86
CA LEU A 31 -31.14 -4.95 -14.31
C LEU A 31 -32.00 -6.01 -14.98
N ALA A 32 -31.91 -7.26 -14.53
CA ALA A 32 -32.77 -8.34 -15.03
C ALA A 32 -34.25 -8.02 -14.79
N LEU A 33 -34.62 -7.51 -13.61
CA LEU A 33 -35.98 -7.07 -13.33
C LEU A 33 -36.44 -5.94 -14.27
N ILE A 34 -35.59 -4.93 -14.47
CA ILE A 34 -35.88 -3.82 -15.40
C ILE A 34 -36.05 -4.37 -16.83
N ALA A 35 -35.18 -5.27 -17.28
CA ALA A 35 -35.26 -5.89 -18.59
C ALA A 35 -36.59 -6.63 -18.80
N VAL A 36 -37.03 -7.41 -17.81
CA VAL A 36 -38.34 -8.09 -17.85
C VAL A 36 -39.49 -7.09 -17.99
N ILE A 37 -39.47 -6.00 -17.21
CA ILE A 37 -40.51 -4.96 -17.29
C ILE A 37 -40.53 -4.33 -18.69
N VAL A 38 -39.36 -3.96 -19.22
CA VAL A 38 -39.21 -3.35 -20.55
C VAL A 38 -39.71 -4.30 -21.63
N VAL A 39 -39.33 -5.58 -21.58
CA VAL A 39 -39.77 -6.62 -22.51
C VAL A 39 -41.29 -6.77 -22.48
N MET A 40 -41.89 -6.83 -21.29
CA MET A 40 -43.35 -6.93 -21.16
C MET A 40 -44.06 -5.71 -21.77
N VAL A 41 -43.56 -4.49 -21.49
CA VAL A 41 -44.11 -3.26 -22.07
C VAL A 41 -43.99 -3.28 -23.59
N MET A 42 -42.86 -3.71 -24.14
CA MET A 42 -42.65 -3.79 -25.58
C MET A 42 -43.55 -4.84 -26.25
N LEU A 43 -43.71 -6.02 -25.66
CA LEU A 43 -44.59 -7.06 -26.20
C LEU A 43 -46.04 -6.56 -26.25
N ILE A 44 -46.52 -5.94 -25.18
CA ILE A 44 -47.88 -5.37 -25.12
C ILE A 44 -48.04 -4.27 -26.17
N ALA A 45 -47.09 -3.33 -26.24
CA ALA A 45 -47.15 -2.23 -27.20
C ALA A 45 -47.09 -2.72 -28.67
N GLY A 46 -46.26 -3.73 -28.96
CA GLY A 46 -46.15 -4.35 -30.28
C GLY A 46 -47.41 -5.09 -30.70
N LEU A 47 -48.00 -5.87 -29.79
CA LEU A 47 -49.28 -6.56 -30.04
C LEU A 47 -50.41 -5.59 -30.30
N LEU A 48 -50.49 -4.48 -29.55
CA LEU A 48 -51.49 -3.42 -29.76
C LEU A 48 -51.34 -2.71 -31.12
N ARG A 49 -50.15 -2.78 -31.74
CA ARG A 49 -49.86 -2.21 -33.06
C ARG A 49 -50.04 -3.18 -34.22
N GLY A 50 -50.30 -4.45 -33.94
CA GLY A 50 -50.41 -5.49 -34.96
C GLY A 50 -49.06 -5.95 -35.54
N GLU A 51 -47.96 -5.76 -34.81
CA GLU A 51 -46.65 -6.28 -35.23
C GLU A 51 -46.62 -7.82 -35.22
N PRO A 52 -45.84 -8.47 -36.12
CA PRO A 52 -45.74 -9.93 -36.16
C PRO A 52 -45.24 -10.50 -34.83
N TRP A 53 -46.01 -11.42 -34.24
CA TRP A 53 -45.72 -11.97 -32.90
C TRP A 53 -44.34 -12.64 -32.81
N ILE A 54 -43.88 -13.30 -33.88
CA ILE A 54 -42.56 -13.94 -33.95
C ILE A 54 -41.44 -12.90 -33.82
N GLN A 55 -41.55 -11.78 -34.53
CA GLN A 55 -40.56 -10.71 -34.48
C GLN A 55 -40.53 -10.04 -33.12
N MET A 56 -41.70 -9.86 -32.50
CA MET A 56 -41.82 -9.31 -31.14
C MET A 56 -41.16 -10.23 -30.11
N VAL A 57 -41.36 -11.55 -30.20
CA VAL A 57 -40.70 -12.53 -29.33
C VAL A 57 -39.18 -12.55 -29.54
N LEU A 58 -38.70 -12.56 -30.79
CA LEU A 58 -37.26 -12.53 -31.08
C LEU A 58 -36.59 -11.24 -30.57
N THR A 59 -37.26 -10.11 -30.73
CA THR A 59 -36.78 -8.81 -30.22
C THR A 59 -36.78 -8.78 -28.70
N ALA A 60 -37.82 -9.31 -28.06
CA ALA A 60 -37.90 -9.44 -26.61
C ALA A 60 -36.76 -10.29 -26.04
N ILE A 61 -36.48 -11.44 -26.65
CA ILE A 61 -35.36 -12.31 -26.24
C ILE A 61 -34.02 -11.59 -26.44
N ALA A 62 -33.80 -10.97 -27.61
CA ALA A 62 -32.56 -10.26 -27.89
C ALA A 62 -32.34 -9.07 -26.95
N LEU A 63 -33.40 -8.33 -26.60
CA LEU A 63 -33.33 -7.24 -25.64
C LEU A 63 -33.08 -7.73 -24.22
N ALA A 64 -33.71 -8.85 -23.81
CA ALA A 64 -33.48 -9.45 -22.50
C ALA A 64 -32.00 -9.86 -22.34
N VAL A 65 -31.43 -10.53 -23.35
CA VAL A 65 -30.01 -10.90 -23.40
C VAL A 65 -29.14 -9.64 -23.39
N ALA A 66 -29.42 -8.65 -24.25
CA ALA A 66 -28.63 -7.42 -24.33
C ALA A 66 -28.65 -6.58 -23.05
N ALA A 67 -29.72 -6.64 -22.26
CA ALA A 67 -29.88 -5.88 -21.02
C ALA A 67 -29.09 -6.49 -19.84
N ILE A 68 -28.86 -7.81 -19.86
CA ILE A 68 -28.12 -8.51 -18.81
C ILE A 68 -26.61 -8.32 -19.07
N PRO A 69 -25.86 -7.82 -18.07
CA PRO A 69 -24.42 -7.63 -18.22
C PRO A 69 -23.65 -8.95 -18.04
N GLU A 70 -23.68 -9.81 -19.06
CA GLU A 70 -23.06 -11.15 -19.03
C GLU A 70 -21.53 -11.08 -18.88
N GLY A 71 -20.88 -10.06 -19.43
CA GLY A 71 -19.43 -9.87 -19.33
C GLY A 71 -18.93 -9.45 -17.93
N LEU A 72 -19.82 -9.02 -17.03
CA LEU A 72 -19.46 -8.42 -15.74
C LEU A 72 -18.62 -9.37 -14.86
N PRO A 73 -19.01 -10.64 -14.61
CA PRO A 73 -18.20 -11.53 -13.77
C PRO A 73 -16.84 -11.86 -14.38
N ALA A 74 -16.78 -12.02 -15.71
CA ALA A 74 -15.55 -12.33 -16.44
C ALA A 74 -14.55 -11.16 -16.35
N VAL A 75 -15.01 -9.93 -16.62
CA VAL A 75 -14.16 -8.73 -16.57
C VAL A 75 -13.64 -8.48 -15.16
N VAL A 76 -14.47 -8.64 -14.12
CA VAL A 76 -14.03 -8.53 -12.72
C VAL A 76 -12.94 -9.53 -12.40
N THR A 77 -13.15 -10.80 -12.77
CA THR A 77 -12.19 -11.88 -12.50
C THR A 77 -10.84 -11.62 -13.19
N VAL A 78 -10.86 -11.25 -14.47
CA VAL A 78 -9.65 -10.91 -15.22
C VAL A 78 -8.95 -9.68 -14.63
N THR A 79 -9.71 -8.64 -14.28
CA THR A 79 -9.16 -7.42 -13.67
C THR A 79 -8.48 -7.71 -12.34
N LEU A 80 -9.11 -8.52 -11.48
CA LEU A 80 -8.54 -8.97 -10.22
C LEU A 80 -7.27 -9.81 -10.44
N ALA A 81 -7.31 -10.78 -11.37
CA ALA A 81 -6.17 -11.64 -11.67
C ALA A 81 -4.94 -10.85 -12.16
N ILE A 82 -5.15 -9.87 -13.05
CA ILE A 82 -4.07 -9.00 -13.53
C ILE A 82 -3.55 -8.11 -12.39
N GLY A 83 -4.44 -7.59 -11.55
CA GLY A 83 -4.09 -6.83 -10.36
C GLY A 83 -3.24 -7.63 -9.37
N LEU A 84 -3.62 -8.87 -9.10
CA LEU A 84 -2.86 -9.81 -8.29
C LEU A 84 -1.47 -10.08 -8.87
N GLN A 85 -1.37 -10.29 -10.18
CA GLN A 85 -0.08 -10.49 -10.84
C GLN A 85 0.83 -9.25 -10.69
N ARG A 86 0.27 -8.04 -10.75
CA ARG A 86 1.01 -6.79 -10.52
C ARG A 86 1.45 -6.62 -9.07
N MET A 87 0.61 -7.00 -8.11
CA MET A 87 0.99 -7.01 -6.69
C MET A 87 2.13 -8.00 -6.42
N ALA A 88 2.03 -9.22 -6.94
CA ALA A 88 3.05 -10.25 -6.77
C ALA A 88 4.41 -9.83 -7.38
N ARG A 89 4.39 -9.19 -8.56
CA ARG A 89 5.61 -8.59 -9.16
C ARG A 89 6.23 -7.50 -8.29
N ASN A 90 5.41 -6.83 -7.48
CA ASN A 90 5.85 -5.84 -6.50
C ASN A 90 6.02 -6.44 -5.10
N GLN A 91 6.32 -7.75 -4.97
CA GLN A 91 6.64 -8.43 -3.72
C GLN A 91 5.46 -8.60 -2.74
N ALA A 92 4.22 -8.36 -3.16
CA ALA A 92 3.00 -8.57 -2.37
C ALA A 92 2.19 -9.75 -2.92
N ILE A 93 2.26 -10.91 -2.25
CA ILE A 93 1.50 -12.12 -2.64
C ILE A 93 0.19 -12.15 -1.86
N VAL A 94 -0.94 -11.97 -2.54
CA VAL A 94 -2.26 -12.06 -1.91
C VAL A 94 -2.81 -13.48 -2.06
N LYS A 95 -3.19 -14.11 -0.94
CA LYS A 95 -3.70 -15.49 -0.91
C LYS A 95 -5.19 -15.58 -1.26
N ARG A 96 -5.96 -14.52 -1.02
CA ARG A 96 -7.43 -14.48 -1.20
C ARG A 96 -7.85 -13.33 -2.09
N LEU A 97 -8.64 -13.60 -3.14
CA LEU A 97 -9.16 -12.57 -4.05
C LEU A 97 -9.96 -11.48 -3.32
N ALA A 98 -10.72 -11.86 -2.29
CA ALA A 98 -11.48 -10.94 -1.45
C ALA A 98 -10.64 -9.88 -0.75
N ALA A 99 -9.37 -10.20 -0.44
CA ALA A 99 -8.48 -9.27 0.23
C ALA A 99 -8.09 -8.08 -0.66
N VAL A 100 -8.06 -8.26 -1.99
CA VAL A 100 -7.67 -7.22 -2.94
C VAL A 100 -8.59 -5.99 -2.86
N GLU A 101 -9.90 -6.22 -2.75
CA GLU A 101 -10.87 -5.13 -2.64
C GLU A 101 -10.73 -4.40 -1.30
N THR A 102 -10.70 -5.16 -0.23
CA THR A 102 -10.59 -4.67 1.15
C THR A 102 -9.32 -3.86 1.37
N LEU A 103 -8.21 -4.26 0.74
CA LEU A 103 -6.95 -3.52 0.73
C LEU A 103 -7.10 -2.12 0.12
N GLY A 104 -7.96 -1.96 -0.90
CA GLY A 104 -8.29 -0.65 -1.47
C GLY A 104 -9.10 0.25 -0.53
N CYS A 105 -9.74 -0.33 0.49
CA CYS A 105 -10.53 0.34 1.52
C CYS A 105 -9.77 0.54 2.83
N THR A 106 -8.53 0.04 2.96
CA THR A 106 -7.75 0.11 4.19
C THR A 106 -7.68 1.54 4.71
N SER A 107 -8.07 1.71 5.97
CA SER A 107 -8.12 2.99 6.66
C SER A 107 -7.13 3.09 7.82
N VAL A 108 -6.71 1.94 8.35
CA VAL A 108 -5.72 1.86 9.42
C VAL A 108 -4.76 0.72 9.11
N ILE A 109 -3.45 0.97 9.25
CA ILE A 109 -2.42 -0.05 9.16
C ILE A 109 -1.75 -0.15 10.52
N CYS A 110 -1.96 -1.27 11.20
CA CYS A 110 -1.23 -1.69 12.38
C CYS A 110 0.01 -2.45 11.92
N THR A 111 1.20 -1.98 12.32
CA THR A 111 2.44 -2.54 11.83
C THR A 111 3.44 -2.73 12.96
N ASP A 112 4.19 -3.83 12.91
CA ASP A 112 5.33 -4.04 13.79
C ASP A 112 6.45 -3.05 13.44
N LYS A 113 7.28 -2.72 14.43
CA LYS A 113 8.46 -1.89 14.23
C LYS A 113 9.61 -2.71 13.63
N THR A 114 10.01 -3.77 14.33
CA THR A 114 11.26 -4.49 14.06
C THR A 114 11.15 -5.25 12.74
N GLY A 115 12.11 -5.06 11.83
CA GLY A 115 12.16 -5.74 10.54
C GLY A 115 11.16 -5.24 9.49
N THR A 116 10.06 -4.62 9.90
CA THR A 116 9.03 -4.06 8.99
C THR A 116 9.27 -2.57 8.70
N LEU A 117 9.29 -1.73 9.75
CA LEU A 117 9.58 -0.30 9.65
C LEU A 117 11.07 -0.01 9.73
N THR A 118 11.82 -0.88 10.39
CA THR A 118 13.27 -0.79 10.56
C THR A 118 14.01 -1.86 9.75
N VAL A 119 15.32 -1.71 9.61
CA VAL A 119 16.18 -2.63 8.85
C VAL A 119 16.46 -3.93 9.64
N ASN A 120 16.15 -3.96 10.94
CA ASN A 120 16.54 -5.02 11.88
C ASN A 120 18.06 -5.23 11.90
N GLN A 121 18.80 -4.12 11.84
CA GLN A 121 20.26 -4.11 11.86
C GLN A 121 20.71 -3.00 12.79
N LEU A 122 21.23 -3.40 13.96
CA LEU A 122 21.69 -2.42 14.93
C LEU A 122 22.84 -1.61 14.34
N THR A 123 22.73 -0.29 14.43
CA THR A 123 23.65 0.66 13.81
C THR A 123 24.06 1.71 14.82
N ALA A 124 25.36 1.97 14.93
CA ALA A 124 25.87 3.11 15.69
C ALA A 124 25.51 4.42 14.97
N ARG A 125 24.82 5.31 15.69
CA ARG A 125 24.34 6.60 15.17
C ARG A 125 25.00 7.78 15.85
N GLN A 126 25.35 7.66 17.13
CA GLN A 126 25.97 8.75 17.88
C GLN A 126 27.13 8.26 18.72
N LEU A 127 28.13 9.11 18.89
CA LEU A 127 29.25 8.93 19.80
C LEU A 127 29.31 10.14 20.73
N TYR A 128 29.78 9.93 21.95
CA TYR A 128 30.11 11.00 22.89
C TYR A 128 31.50 10.75 23.46
N THR A 129 32.44 11.66 23.23
CA THR A 129 33.83 11.56 23.72
C THR A 129 34.45 12.95 23.80
N SER A 130 35.40 13.17 24.71
CA SER A 130 36.03 14.48 24.97
C SER A 130 35.03 15.64 25.07
N GLY A 131 33.89 15.43 25.73
CA GLY A 131 32.82 16.43 25.89
C GLY A 131 31.99 16.74 24.63
N LYS A 132 32.25 16.10 23.49
CA LYS A 132 31.62 16.38 22.20
C LYS A 132 30.64 15.28 21.79
N HIS A 133 29.51 15.68 21.21
CA HIS A 133 28.58 14.77 20.54
C HIS A 133 28.92 14.67 19.05
N LEU A 134 29.05 13.44 18.54
CA LEU A 134 29.37 13.15 17.15
C LEU A 134 28.25 12.31 16.53
N GLN A 135 27.96 12.55 15.25
CA GLN A 135 27.02 11.79 14.45
C GLN A 135 27.76 10.80 13.55
N VAL A 136 27.17 9.62 13.35
CA VAL A 136 27.70 8.56 12.50
C VAL A 136 26.75 8.33 11.35
N SER A 137 27.27 8.48 10.12
CA SER A 137 26.54 8.20 8.89
C SER A 137 26.77 6.76 8.38
N GLY A 138 25.94 6.35 7.42
CA GLY A 138 25.86 4.97 6.93
C GLY A 138 24.86 4.13 7.71
N GLU A 139 24.51 2.97 7.16
CA GLU A 139 23.46 2.10 7.69
C GLU A 139 23.97 0.66 7.83
N GLY A 140 23.42 -0.07 8.81
CA GLY A 140 23.73 -1.48 9.04
C GLY A 140 25.21 -1.71 9.35
N TYR A 141 25.72 -2.83 8.84
CA TYR A 141 27.10 -3.29 9.08
C TYR A 141 28.09 -2.87 7.98
N GLU A 142 27.72 -1.91 7.12
CA GLU A 142 28.64 -1.39 6.11
C GLU A 142 29.74 -0.53 6.75
N THR A 143 30.98 -0.68 6.27
CA THR A 143 32.12 0.15 6.71
C THR A 143 32.17 1.52 6.02
N ARG A 144 31.26 1.77 5.07
CA ARG A 144 31.12 3.07 4.41
C ARG A 144 30.32 4.02 5.31
N GLY A 145 30.87 5.20 5.54
CA GLY A 145 30.27 6.22 6.40
C GLY A 145 31.31 7.22 6.84
N ARG A 146 30.87 8.28 7.51
CA ARG A 146 31.71 9.31 8.12
C ARG A 146 31.19 9.62 9.52
N ILE A 147 32.13 9.88 10.42
CA ILE A 147 31.87 10.45 11.73
C ILE A 147 32.02 11.97 11.58
N SER A 148 31.05 12.74 12.08
CA SER A 148 31.01 14.20 11.96
C SER A 148 30.61 14.83 13.29
N GLY A 149 31.31 15.87 13.73
CA GLY A 149 30.93 16.69 14.88
C GLY A 149 30.15 17.94 14.47
N GLU A 150 29.72 18.73 15.45
CA GLU A 150 29.20 20.09 15.21
C GLU A 150 30.32 21.06 14.77
N ASP A 151 31.56 20.79 15.18
CA ASP A 151 32.77 21.49 14.76
C ASP A 151 33.49 20.79 13.60
N ASP A 152 34.21 21.54 12.76
CA ASP A 152 35.05 21.00 11.68
C ASP A 152 36.24 20.16 12.18
N HIS A 153 36.63 20.31 13.46
CA HIS A 153 37.71 19.54 14.07
C HIS A 153 37.17 18.38 14.93
N LEU A 154 37.33 17.16 14.40
CA LEU A 154 37.03 15.93 15.12
C LEU A 154 38.09 15.66 16.19
N PRO A 155 37.67 15.21 17.40
CA PRO A 155 38.62 14.81 18.41
C PRO A 155 39.35 13.52 18.02
N ASP A 156 40.46 13.20 18.70
CA ASP A 156 41.09 11.89 18.52
C ASP A 156 40.14 10.76 18.97
N LEU A 157 39.71 9.95 18.01
CA LEU A 157 38.76 8.86 18.22
C LEU A 157 39.45 7.54 18.56
N GLU A 158 40.76 7.42 18.39
CA GLU A 158 41.48 6.17 18.65
C GLU A 158 41.23 5.64 20.09
N PRO A 159 41.22 6.48 21.15
CA PRO A 159 40.97 6.02 22.52
C PRO A 159 39.55 5.47 22.74
N LEU A 160 38.56 5.93 21.98
CA LEU A 160 37.20 5.36 22.01
C LEU A 160 37.10 4.11 21.14
N LEU A 161 37.66 4.12 19.94
CA LEU A 161 37.46 3.08 18.93
C LEU A 161 38.35 1.85 19.14
N LEU A 162 39.53 2.01 19.76
CA LEU A 162 40.44 0.91 20.05
C LEU A 162 39.82 -0.10 21.03
N PRO A 163 39.27 0.29 22.20
CA PRO A 163 38.58 -0.65 23.07
C PRO A 163 37.34 -1.29 22.41
N VAL A 164 36.63 -0.52 21.57
CA VAL A 164 35.45 -1.00 20.82
C VAL A 164 35.80 -2.10 19.82
N ALA A 165 36.95 -1.99 19.16
CA ALA A 165 37.42 -2.97 18.18
C ALA A 165 38.01 -4.23 18.84
N LEU A 166 38.68 -4.08 19.98
CA LEU A 166 39.38 -5.17 20.67
C LEU A 166 38.47 -5.98 21.61
N CYS A 167 37.60 -5.30 22.35
CA CYS A 167 36.55 -5.89 23.18
C CYS A 167 35.35 -6.26 22.31
N ASN A 168 35.55 -7.18 21.36
CA ASN A 168 34.56 -7.51 20.35
C ASN A 168 34.77 -8.90 19.74
N ASP A 169 33.70 -9.68 19.68
CA ASP A 169 33.74 -11.07 19.20
C ASP A 169 33.15 -11.25 17.81
N ALA A 170 32.53 -10.21 17.26
CA ALA A 170 32.03 -10.24 15.89
C ALA A 170 33.18 -10.29 14.87
N GLN A 171 32.82 -10.75 13.68
CA GLN A 171 33.66 -10.70 12.49
C GLN A 171 32.89 -10.01 11.37
N LEU A 172 33.54 -9.03 10.77
CA LEU A 172 33.02 -8.33 9.61
C LEU A 172 33.80 -8.76 8.37
N ARG A 173 33.19 -9.56 7.49
CA ARG A 173 33.79 -10.00 6.23
C ARG A 173 32.95 -9.51 5.07
N THR A 174 33.46 -8.55 4.29
CA THR A 174 32.83 -8.07 3.03
C THR A 174 31.31 -7.88 3.11
N GLY A 175 30.85 -7.14 4.12
CA GLY A 175 29.43 -6.82 4.34
C GLY A 175 28.60 -7.91 5.02
N LYS A 176 29.17 -9.07 5.32
CA LYS A 176 28.55 -10.10 6.16
C LYS A 176 29.09 -10.00 7.58
N MET A 177 28.16 -9.87 8.52
CA MET A 177 28.42 -9.83 9.95
C MET A 177 28.14 -11.21 10.54
N ALA A 178 29.10 -11.75 11.28
CA ALA A 178 28.93 -12.94 12.10
C ALA A 178 29.24 -12.59 13.56
N GLY A 179 28.36 -12.97 14.48
CA GLY A 179 28.44 -12.64 15.90
C GLY A 179 27.19 -11.90 16.38
N ASP A 180 27.29 -11.29 17.56
CA ASP A 180 26.20 -10.50 18.15
C ASP A 180 25.98 -9.19 17.34
N PRO A 181 24.71 -8.78 17.09
CA PRO A 181 24.38 -7.55 16.38
C PRO A 181 24.99 -6.27 16.97
N MET A 182 25.10 -6.16 18.30
CA MET A 182 25.76 -5.00 18.93
C MET A 182 27.25 -4.97 18.57
N ASP A 183 27.90 -6.11 18.68
CA ASP A 183 29.33 -6.25 18.35
C ASP A 183 29.59 -5.95 16.87
N GLY A 184 28.71 -6.42 15.98
CA GLY A 184 28.74 -6.07 14.57
C GLY A 184 28.64 -4.55 14.33
N ALA A 185 27.71 -3.87 15.00
CA ALA A 185 27.52 -2.42 14.90
C ALA A 185 28.75 -1.64 15.42
N LEU A 186 29.33 -2.11 16.51
CA LEU A 186 30.53 -1.57 17.13
C LEU A 186 31.77 -1.71 16.21
N LEU A 187 31.96 -2.87 15.57
CA LEU A 187 33.03 -3.02 14.58
C LEU A 187 32.83 -2.13 13.35
N ALA A 188 31.58 -1.98 12.90
CA ALA A 188 31.28 -1.12 11.76
C ALA A 188 31.65 0.35 12.05
N VAL A 189 31.38 0.86 13.26
CA VAL A 189 31.77 2.23 13.63
C VAL A 189 33.27 2.38 13.85
N ALA A 190 33.95 1.37 14.41
CA ALA A 190 35.41 1.36 14.51
C ALA A 190 36.07 1.45 13.13
N ALA A 191 35.59 0.64 12.17
CA ALA A 191 36.06 0.68 10.79
C ALA A 191 35.80 2.04 10.10
N LYS A 192 34.63 2.66 10.34
CA LYS A 192 34.30 4.00 9.81
C LYS A 192 35.21 5.09 10.38
N GLY A 193 35.69 4.93 11.60
CA GLY A 193 36.65 5.84 12.24
C GLY A 193 38.11 5.59 11.87
N GLY A 194 38.39 4.75 10.87
CA GLY A 194 39.74 4.51 10.35
C GLY A 194 40.50 3.40 11.06
N VAL A 195 39.86 2.66 11.96
CA VAL A 195 40.49 1.56 12.69
C VAL A 195 40.27 0.24 11.96
N ASP A 196 41.34 -0.48 11.61
CA ASP A 196 41.25 -1.84 11.06
C ASP A 196 41.22 -2.89 12.20
N PRO A 197 40.06 -3.52 12.48
CA PRO A 197 39.95 -4.48 13.59
C PRO A 197 40.83 -5.71 13.40
N VAL A 198 41.13 -6.12 12.15
CA VAL A 198 41.95 -7.30 11.87
C VAL A 198 43.41 -7.00 12.19
N ALA A 199 43.92 -5.86 11.75
CA ALA A 199 45.27 -5.40 12.08
C ALA A 199 45.46 -5.21 13.59
N LEU A 200 44.45 -4.65 14.27
CA LEU A 200 44.49 -4.47 15.73
C LEU A 200 44.55 -5.78 16.49
N LYS A 201 43.76 -6.79 16.13
CA LYS A 201 43.80 -8.10 16.82
C LYS A 201 45.17 -8.78 16.69
N MET A 202 45.90 -8.55 15.59
CA MET A 202 47.28 -9.02 15.44
C MET A 202 48.28 -8.22 16.29
N ARG A 203 48.10 -6.89 16.39
CA ARG A 203 48.96 -6.00 17.18
C ARG A 203 48.75 -6.14 18.70
N TYR A 204 47.53 -6.47 19.11
CA TYR A 204 47.10 -6.56 20.51
C TYR A 204 46.53 -7.96 20.78
N PRO A 205 47.37 -9.00 20.92
CA PRO A 205 46.89 -10.37 21.12
C PRO A 205 46.08 -10.47 22.42
N ARG A 206 44.86 -11.00 22.32
CA ARG A 206 43.98 -11.25 23.47
C ARG A 206 44.51 -12.44 24.27
N ILE A 207 44.75 -12.24 25.56
CA ILE A 207 45.30 -13.26 26.48
C ILE A 207 44.27 -13.79 27.49
N ALA A 208 43.21 -13.01 27.77
CA ALA A 208 42.12 -13.41 28.65
C ALA A 208 40.84 -12.62 28.32
N GLU A 209 39.70 -13.05 28.87
CA GLU A 209 38.39 -12.46 28.62
C GLU A 209 37.41 -12.72 29.78
N ILE A 210 36.57 -11.73 30.05
CA ILE A 210 35.35 -11.86 30.86
C ILE A 210 34.17 -11.63 29.92
N PRO A 211 33.48 -12.68 29.44
CA PRO A 211 32.36 -12.53 28.51
C PRO A 211 31.22 -11.74 29.15
N PHE A 212 30.33 -11.19 28.34
CA PHE A 212 29.17 -10.47 28.87
C PHE A 212 28.20 -11.41 29.63
N ASP A 213 27.89 -11.06 30.88
CA ASP A 213 26.80 -11.67 31.64
C ASP A 213 25.82 -10.60 32.17
N ALA A 214 24.54 -10.96 32.33
CA ALA A 214 23.50 -10.07 32.81
C ALA A 214 23.69 -9.63 34.28
N GLU A 215 24.41 -10.41 35.08
CA GLU A 215 24.73 -10.13 36.49
C GLU A 215 25.67 -8.91 36.60
N HIS A 216 26.77 -8.90 35.83
CA HIS A 216 27.76 -7.82 35.89
C HIS A 216 27.61 -6.75 34.79
N LYS A 217 26.89 -7.02 33.70
CA LYS A 217 26.49 -6.05 32.66
C LYS A 217 27.63 -5.35 31.90
N TYR A 218 28.79 -5.99 31.78
CA TYR A 218 29.90 -5.52 30.95
C TYR A 218 30.62 -6.69 30.28
N HIS A 219 31.43 -6.42 29.26
CA HIS A 219 32.36 -7.34 28.59
C HIS A 219 33.75 -6.76 28.75
N ALA A 220 34.75 -7.58 29.10
CA ALA A 220 36.13 -7.14 29.25
C ALA A 220 37.10 -8.08 28.55
N THR A 221 38.09 -7.53 27.85
CA THR A 221 39.14 -8.29 27.17
C THR A 221 40.52 -7.78 27.55
N PHE A 222 41.48 -8.70 27.66
CA PHE A 222 42.83 -8.44 28.16
C PHE A 222 43.84 -8.65 27.04
N HIS A 223 44.70 -7.67 26.80
CA HIS A 223 45.63 -7.66 25.67
C HIS A 223 47.06 -7.37 26.12
N LEU A 224 48.01 -8.21 25.70
CA LEU A 224 49.42 -8.03 26.04
C LEU A 224 50.08 -6.95 25.16
N VAL A 225 50.71 -5.95 25.79
CA VAL A 225 51.40 -4.84 25.11
C VAL A 225 52.71 -4.53 25.84
N GLY A 226 53.82 -5.12 25.37
CA GLY A 226 55.11 -4.96 26.03
C GLY A 226 55.09 -5.53 27.45
N ASP A 227 55.36 -4.69 28.45
CA ASP A 227 55.38 -5.03 29.88
C ASP A 227 54.04 -4.74 30.60
N ARG A 228 52.99 -4.40 29.85
CA ARG A 228 51.65 -4.09 30.39
C ARG A 228 50.56 -4.93 29.72
N VAL A 229 49.50 -5.20 30.48
CA VAL A 229 48.25 -5.77 30.00
C VAL A 229 47.24 -4.64 29.89
N ARG A 230 46.75 -4.35 28.68
CA ARG A 230 45.64 -3.42 28.48
C ARG A 230 44.32 -4.15 28.66
N VAL A 231 43.47 -3.62 29.53
CA VAL A 231 42.11 -4.11 29.77
C VAL A 231 41.16 -3.20 29.02
N MET A 232 40.37 -3.76 28.10
CA MET A 232 39.37 -3.03 27.32
C MET A 232 37.99 -3.46 27.79
N VAL A 233 37.12 -2.51 28.11
CA VAL A 233 35.82 -2.79 28.72
C VAL A 233 34.71 -2.03 27.99
N LYS A 234 33.61 -2.73 27.71
CA LYS A 234 32.34 -2.11 27.25
C LYS A 234 31.18 -2.61 28.09
N GLY A 235 30.20 -1.77 28.36
CA GLY A 235 29.06 -2.20 29.18
C GLY A 235 28.00 -1.14 29.41
N ALA A 236 27.12 -1.40 30.37
CA ALA A 236 26.10 -0.46 30.79
C ALA A 236 26.75 0.84 31.34
N PRO A 237 26.30 2.04 30.93
CA PRO A 237 26.90 3.30 31.35
C PRO A 237 27.07 3.46 32.87
N GLU A 238 26.07 3.06 33.65
CA GLU A 238 26.10 3.14 35.11
C GLU A 238 27.16 2.24 35.74
N VAL A 239 27.40 1.06 35.16
CA VAL A 239 28.36 0.08 35.69
C VAL A 239 29.78 0.50 35.35
N ILE A 240 30.02 0.96 34.12
CA ILE A 240 31.34 1.43 33.72
C ILE A 240 31.71 2.70 34.48
N ALA A 241 30.78 3.65 34.64
CA ALA A 241 31.01 4.86 35.42
C ALA A 241 31.38 4.56 36.88
N LYS A 242 30.73 3.58 37.52
CA LYS A 242 31.03 3.19 38.91
C LYS A 242 32.45 2.61 39.09
N ASN A 243 32.97 1.95 38.05
CA ASN A 243 34.31 1.34 38.08
C ASN A 243 35.39 2.25 37.46
N SER A 244 35.05 3.48 37.09
CA SER A 244 35.98 4.44 36.48
C SER A 244 36.52 5.40 37.53
N ALA A 245 37.81 5.71 37.46
CA ALA A 245 38.47 6.72 38.29
C ALA A 245 38.88 7.96 37.48
N MET A 246 39.04 7.80 36.16
CA MET A 246 39.49 8.84 35.25
C MET A 246 38.60 8.92 34.01
N VAL A 247 38.73 10.02 33.29
CA VAL A 247 38.05 10.34 32.04
C VAL A 247 39.09 10.73 31.03
N TYR A 248 39.00 10.17 29.83
CA TYR A 248 39.82 10.60 28.72
C TYR A 248 39.43 12.01 28.27
N ASP A 249 40.42 12.89 28.17
CA ASP A 249 40.33 14.21 27.53
C ASP A 249 41.56 14.44 26.64
N GLU A 250 41.43 15.27 25.61
CA GLU A 250 42.50 15.51 24.62
C GLU A 250 43.75 16.16 25.25
N ASN A 251 43.57 16.88 26.35
CA ASN A 251 44.64 17.56 27.08
C ASN A 251 45.25 16.71 28.21
N GLY A 252 44.82 15.46 28.35
CA GLY A 252 45.25 14.51 29.37
C GLY A 252 44.10 14.00 30.23
N ASP A 253 44.21 12.76 30.71
CA ASP A 253 43.15 12.11 31.49
C ASP A 253 42.80 12.91 32.75
N LEU A 254 41.52 13.24 32.91
CA LEU A 254 40.97 13.98 34.05
C LEU A 254 40.48 13.02 35.13
N THR A 255 40.50 13.44 36.39
CA THR A 255 39.83 12.68 37.45
C THR A 255 38.32 12.71 37.23
N LEU A 256 37.65 11.56 37.39
CA LEU A 256 36.20 11.48 37.32
C LEU A 256 35.58 12.09 38.59
N ASP A 257 35.34 13.40 38.57
CA ASP A 257 34.67 14.13 39.64
C ASP A 257 33.13 14.18 39.45
N ASP A 258 32.44 14.80 40.41
CA ASP A 258 30.98 14.94 40.35
C ASP A 258 30.50 15.71 39.12
N TYR A 259 31.29 16.68 38.64
CA TYR A 259 30.96 17.47 37.45
C TYR A 259 31.03 16.62 36.17
N GLN A 260 32.12 15.88 35.98
CA GLN A 260 32.26 14.95 34.85
C GLN A 260 31.18 13.85 34.88
N CYS A 261 30.89 13.30 36.07
CA CYS A 261 29.84 12.31 36.25
C CYS A 261 28.45 12.87 35.85
N GLN A 262 28.14 14.12 36.18
CA GLN A 262 26.91 14.78 35.74
C GLN A 262 26.87 14.99 34.22
N LEU A 263 27.97 15.42 33.59
CA LEU A 263 28.05 15.58 32.14
C LEU A 263 27.75 14.27 31.40
N PHE A 264 28.32 13.14 31.85
CA PHE A 264 28.04 11.84 31.23
C PHE A 264 26.60 11.38 31.42
N LYS A 265 26.02 11.62 32.60
CA LYS A 265 24.61 11.31 32.84
C LYS A 265 23.71 12.11 31.90
N GLN A 266 23.98 13.41 31.74
CA GLN A 266 23.23 14.26 30.80
C GLN A 266 23.42 13.79 29.35
N ALA A 267 24.63 13.43 28.93
CA ALA A 267 24.89 12.91 27.59
C ALA A 267 24.16 11.58 27.34
N ASN A 268 24.19 10.66 28.31
CA ASN A 268 23.48 9.39 28.26
C ASN A 268 21.96 9.60 28.18
N GLU A 269 21.39 10.50 28.99
CA GLU A 269 19.97 10.86 28.97
C GLU A 269 19.56 11.43 27.62
N LYS A 270 20.34 12.39 27.07
CA LYS A 270 20.09 12.98 25.76
C LYS A 270 20.11 11.95 24.63
N MET A 271 21.07 11.02 24.66
CA MET A 271 21.12 9.92 23.68
C MET A 271 19.93 8.97 23.84
N ALA A 272 19.56 8.62 25.07
CA ALA A 272 18.42 7.76 25.36
C ALA A 272 17.07 8.40 24.96
N GLU A 273 16.92 9.72 25.10
CA GLU A 273 15.75 10.48 24.64
C GLU A 273 15.54 10.42 23.12
N THR A 274 16.63 10.29 22.37
CA THR A 274 16.59 10.05 20.92
C THR A 274 16.36 8.58 20.55
N GLY A 275 16.09 7.72 21.54
CA GLY A 275 15.79 6.29 21.34
C GLY A 275 17.02 5.42 21.14
N LEU A 276 18.22 5.92 21.42
CA LEU A 276 19.45 5.17 21.30
C LEU A 276 19.65 4.25 22.52
N ARG A 277 20.05 3.01 22.26
CA ARG A 277 20.64 2.10 23.24
C ARG A 277 22.09 2.51 23.45
N VAL A 278 22.42 2.99 24.64
CA VAL A 278 23.74 3.55 24.94
C VAL A 278 24.65 2.50 25.61
N LEU A 279 25.88 2.39 25.13
CA LEU A 279 26.97 1.63 25.76
C LEU A 279 28.08 2.59 26.17
N ALA A 280 28.68 2.33 27.32
CA ALA A 280 29.91 3.00 27.74
C ALA A 280 31.13 2.15 27.41
N VAL A 281 32.23 2.84 27.13
CA VAL A 281 33.52 2.25 26.80
C VAL A 281 34.58 2.83 27.73
N ALA A 282 35.47 1.97 28.20
CA ALA A 282 36.58 2.36 29.05
C ALA A 282 37.76 1.41 28.85
N TRP A 283 38.93 1.82 29.34
CA TRP A 283 40.12 0.97 29.37
C TRP A 283 40.92 1.20 30.64
N THR A 284 41.81 0.27 30.96
CA THR A 284 42.86 0.47 31.97
C THR A 284 44.10 -0.33 31.59
N HIS A 285 45.17 -0.23 32.37
CA HIS A 285 46.38 -1.01 32.19
C HIS A 285 46.86 -1.60 33.51
N VAL A 286 47.32 -2.84 33.45
CA VAL A 286 47.86 -3.58 34.59
C VAL A 286 49.31 -3.98 34.27
N PRO A 287 50.28 -3.81 35.17
CA PRO A 287 51.63 -4.34 34.96
C PRO A 287 51.58 -5.86 34.77
N VAL A 288 52.34 -6.41 33.81
CA VAL A 288 52.33 -7.86 33.52
C VAL A 288 52.69 -8.71 34.74
N ARG A 289 53.56 -8.20 35.62
CA ARG A 289 53.93 -8.86 36.89
C ARG A 289 52.76 -9.06 37.86
N ASP A 290 51.73 -8.22 37.76
CA ASP A 290 50.58 -8.17 38.65
C ASP A 290 49.34 -8.80 37.99
N PHE A 291 49.51 -9.47 36.84
CA PHE A 291 48.44 -10.08 36.06
C PHE A 291 48.64 -11.60 35.94
N ASP A 292 47.66 -12.36 36.41
CA ASP A 292 47.56 -13.80 36.19
C ASP A 292 46.36 -14.11 35.27
N PRO A 293 46.58 -14.62 34.03
CA PRO A 293 45.51 -15.01 33.13
C PRO A 293 44.57 -16.09 33.69
N SER A 294 45.05 -16.92 34.62
CA SER A 294 44.28 -17.98 35.27
C SER A 294 43.64 -17.55 36.61
N GLY A 295 43.93 -16.32 37.04
CA GLY A 295 43.46 -15.76 38.31
C GLY A 295 42.07 -15.13 38.24
N ASN A 296 41.73 -14.34 39.25
CA ASN A 296 40.47 -13.62 39.31
C ASN A 296 40.50 -12.35 38.44
N LEU A 297 40.12 -12.48 37.17
CA LEU A 297 40.14 -11.39 36.19
C LEU A 297 39.29 -10.17 36.60
N PHE A 298 38.27 -10.35 37.44
CA PHE A 298 37.36 -9.27 37.87
C PHE A 298 38.07 -8.19 38.69
N GLU A 299 39.15 -8.52 39.39
CA GLU A 299 39.92 -7.57 40.22
C GLU A 299 40.65 -6.50 39.40
N HIS A 300 40.81 -6.75 38.10
CA HIS A 300 41.46 -5.86 37.14
C HIS A 300 40.47 -4.92 36.42
N VAL A 301 39.16 -5.06 36.67
CA VAL A 301 38.11 -4.18 36.11
C VAL A 301 37.75 -3.09 37.13
N LYS A 302 38.75 -2.29 37.50
CA LYS A 302 38.64 -1.15 38.43
C LYS A 302 39.58 -0.04 37.98
N ASP A 303 39.39 1.16 38.53
CA ASP A 303 40.20 2.34 38.22
C ASP A 303 40.28 2.60 36.70
N LEU A 304 39.14 2.44 36.03
CA LEU A 304 39.04 2.56 34.57
C LEU A 304 39.18 4.02 34.13
N VAL A 305 39.73 4.21 32.94
CA VAL A 305 39.70 5.46 32.18
C VAL A 305 38.48 5.40 31.25
N PHE A 306 37.46 6.18 31.57
CA PHE A 306 36.24 6.30 30.77
C PHE A 306 36.52 7.05 29.47
N THR A 307 36.21 6.47 28.31
CA THR A 307 36.53 7.10 27.01
C THR A 307 35.33 7.70 26.31
N GLY A 308 34.15 7.14 26.51
CA GLY A 308 32.95 7.69 25.88
C GLY A 308 31.73 6.78 25.88
N LEU A 309 30.68 7.29 25.25
CA LEU A 309 29.41 6.62 25.02
C LEU A 309 29.20 6.35 23.53
N ILE A 310 28.53 5.25 23.22
CA ILE A 310 28.12 4.87 21.86
C ILE A 310 26.62 4.59 21.85
N GLY A 311 25.91 5.34 21.02
CA GLY A 311 24.47 5.24 20.84
C GLY A 311 24.13 4.36 19.64
N LEU A 312 23.50 3.24 19.91
CA LEU A 312 23.08 2.24 18.94
C LEU A 312 21.56 2.30 18.74
N MET A 313 21.08 2.17 17.52
CA MET A 313 19.65 1.94 17.27
C MET A 313 19.45 1.03 16.08
N ASP A 314 18.26 0.43 16.00
CA ASP A 314 17.78 -0.18 14.77
C ASP A 314 17.13 0.90 13.91
N PRO A 315 17.75 1.32 12.80
CA PRO A 315 17.33 2.50 12.06
C PRO A 315 16.04 2.24 11.27
N PRO A 316 15.17 3.25 11.14
CA PRO A 316 14.02 3.16 10.24
C PRO A 316 14.47 3.07 8.79
N ARG A 317 13.70 2.34 7.97
CA ARG A 317 13.92 2.25 6.52
C ARG A 317 13.63 3.62 5.88
N PRO A 318 14.51 4.16 5.00
CA PRO A 318 14.27 5.43 4.32
C PRO A 318 12.94 5.48 3.54
N GLU A 319 12.54 4.36 2.93
CA GLU A 319 11.28 4.22 2.22
C GLU A 319 10.06 4.16 3.14
N ALA A 320 10.20 3.72 4.39
CA ALA A 320 9.08 3.63 5.34
C ALA A 320 8.54 5.04 5.67
N ARG A 321 9.43 6.02 5.88
CA ARG A 321 9.02 7.42 6.13
C ARG A 321 8.19 7.98 4.98
N LYS A 322 8.66 7.81 3.74
CA LYS A 322 7.94 8.26 2.53
C LYS A 322 6.59 7.54 2.37
N ALA A 323 6.54 6.25 2.71
CA ALA A 323 5.34 5.45 2.65
C ALA A 323 4.29 5.89 3.70
N ILE A 324 4.71 6.20 4.93
CA ILE A 324 3.85 6.73 5.99
C ILE A 324 3.29 8.10 5.60
N GLU A 325 4.11 8.99 5.05
CA GLU A 325 3.66 10.28 4.55
C GLU A 325 2.58 10.13 3.46
N LEU A 326 2.79 9.22 2.51
CA LEU A 326 1.80 8.90 1.48
C LEU A 326 0.50 8.32 2.08
N CYS A 327 0.60 7.50 3.13
CA CYS A 327 -0.56 7.00 3.87
C CYS A 327 -1.35 8.13 4.53
N HIS A 328 -0.67 9.09 5.17
CA HIS A 328 -1.34 10.25 5.78
C HIS A 328 -2.05 11.13 4.72
N GLN A 329 -1.41 11.37 3.58
CA GLN A 329 -2.04 12.06 2.44
C GLN A 329 -3.28 11.31 1.93
N ALA A 330 -3.23 9.97 1.95
CA ALA A 330 -4.32 9.09 1.57
C ALA A 330 -5.41 8.91 2.63
N GLY A 331 -5.29 9.59 3.79
CA GLY A 331 -6.20 9.47 4.93
C GLY A 331 -6.16 8.11 5.65
N ILE A 332 -5.02 7.41 5.58
CA ILE A 332 -4.77 6.13 6.24
C ILE A 332 -3.98 6.40 7.53
N SER A 333 -4.51 5.99 8.69
CA SER A 333 -3.80 6.08 9.97
C SER A 333 -2.80 4.94 10.10
N ILE A 334 -1.58 5.26 10.56
CA ILE A 334 -0.58 4.26 10.91
C ILE A 334 -0.58 4.07 12.42
N LYS A 335 -0.52 2.82 12.87
CA LYS A 335 -0.37 2.45 14.28
C LYS A 335 0.82 1.51 14.43
N MET A 336 1.83 1.96 15.18
CA MET A 336 3.01 1.14 15.47
C MET A 336 2.73 0.26 16.68
N ILE A 337 3.03 -1.02 16.58
CA ILE A 337 2.98 -1.97 17.71
C ILE A 337 4.40 -2.50 17.89
N THR A 338 4.97 -2.39 19.08
CA THR A 338 6.38 -2.75 19.31
C THR A 338 6.62 -3.32 20.69
N GLY A 339 7.65 -4.17 20.82
CA GLY A 339 8.16 -4.67 22.10
C GLY A 339 9.05 -3.66 22.85
N ASP A 340 9.39 -2.53 22.23
CA ASP A 340 10.29 -1.52 22.82
C ASP A 340 9.67 -0.78 24.01
N GLN A 341 10.51 -0.07 24.76
CA GLN A 341 10.06 0.81 25.83
C GLN A 341 9.41 2.10 25.29
N LYS A 342 8.54 2.72 26.10
CA LYS A 342 7.77 3.94 25.76
C LYS A 342 8.62 5.04 25.12
N LYS A 343 9.78 5.36 25.70
CA LYS A 343 10.68 6.43 25.21
C LYS A 343 11.25 6.12 23.82
N THR A 344 11.82 4.93 23.63
CA THR A 344 12.39 4.49 22.35
C THR A 344 11.34 4.43 21.25
N ALA A 345 10.17 3.85 21.55
CA ALA A 345 9.08 3.76 20.59
C ALA A 345 8.56 5.15 20.17
N ALA A 346 8.46 6.10 21.12
CA ALA A 346 8.07 7.47 20.84
C ALA A 346 9.08 8.21 19.93
N ALA A 347 10.38 8.00 20.14
CA ALA A 347 11.43 8.59 19.32
C ALA A 347 11.36 8.09 17.87
N ILE A 348 11.26 6.77 17.67
CA ILE A 348 11.16 6.15 16.33
C ILE A 348 9.85 6.55 15.64
N ALA A 349 8.73 6.58 16.36
CA ALA A 349 7.46 7.06 15.83
C ALA A 349 7.55 8.51 15.33
N ARG A 350 8.21 9.39 16.09
CA ARG A 350 8.42 10.80 15.70
C ARG A 350 9.29 10.91 14.45
N GLU A 351 10.37 10.13 14.36
CA GLU A 351 11.27 10.11 13.19
C GLU A 351 10.55 9.65 11.91
N LEU A 352 9.69 8.63 12.04
CA LEU A 352 8.86 8.10 10.96
C LEU A 352 7.64 8.97 10.63
N GLY A 353 7.31 9.95 11.49
CA GLY A 353 6.17 10.84 11.33
C GLY A 353 4.83 10.25 11.78
N ILE A 354 4.83 9.18 12.58
CA ILE A 354 3.63 8.58 13.17
C ILE A 354 3.10 9.51 14.27
N THR A 355 1.81 9.85 14.17
CA THR A 355 1.15 10.79 15.09
C THR A 355 0.29 10.05 16.12
N GLY A 356 0.05 10.69 17.26
CA GLY A 356 -0.83 10.17 18.31
C GLY A 356 -0.12 9.80 19.61
N ASN A 357 -0.91 9.37 20.59
CA ASN A 357 -0.44 9.02 21.93
C ASN A 357 0.32 7.69 21.94
N VAL A 358 1.25 7.55 22.88
CA VAL A 358 2.00 6.32 23.13
C VAL A 358 1.44 5.64 24.37
N VAL A 359 0.92 4.43 24.20
CA VAL A 359 0.25 3.65 25.24
C VAL A 359 1.04 2.38 25.54
N THR A 360 1.26 2.12 26.83
CA THR A 360 1.90 0.90 27.32
C THR A 360 0.91 -0.24 27.49
N SER A 361 1.40 -1.48 27.50
CA SER A 361 0.60 -2.66 27.80
C SER A 361 -0.21 -2.53 29.10
N ALA A 362 0.38 -2.00 30.18
CA ALA A 362 -0.32 -1.79 31.45
C ALA A 362 -1.43 -0.72 31.35
N GLU A 363 -1.19 0.36 30.62
CA GLU A 363 -2.21 1.39 30.34
C GLU A 363 -3.35 0.81 29.49
N LEU A 364 -3.05 -0.11 28.57
CA LEU A 364 -4.03 -0.77 27.71
C LEU A 364 -4.91 -1.78 28.49
N ASP A 365 -4.33 -2.48 29.47
CA ASP A 365 -5.08 -3.41 30.33
C ASP A 365 -5.99 -2.69 31.31
N ALA A 366 -5.63 -1.47 31.72
CA ALA A 366 -6.48 -0.63 32.55
C ALA A 366 -7.71 -0.07 31.81
N MET A 367 -7.72 -0.10 30.47
CA MET A 367 -8.84 0.36 29.65
C MET A 367 -9.87 -0.75 29.40
N SER A 368 -11.15 -0.45 29.62
CA SER A 368 -12.24 -1.28 29.10
C SER A 368 -12.26 -1.26 27.56
N ASP A 369 -12.94 -2.23 26.94
CA ASP A 369 -13.01 -2.28 25.48
C ASP A 369 -13.76 -1.07 24.88
N GLU A 370 -14.72 -0.50 25.59
CA GLU A 370 -15.41 0.75 25.21
C GLU A 370 -14.48 1.96 25.31
N GLN A 371 -13.72 2.06 26.40
CA GLN A 371 -12.73 3.14 26.60
C GLN A 371 -11.64 3.06 25.54
N LEU A 372 -11.14 1.85 25.27
CA LEU A 372 -10.17 1.60 24.21
C LEU A 372 -10.75 2.00 22.85
N SER A 373 -11.97 1.58 22.51
CA SER A 373 -12.63 1.98 21.26
C SER A 373 -12.77 3.51 21.12
N GLN A 374 -12.96 4.25 22.22
CA GLN A 374 -12.97 5.72 22.21
C GLN A 374 -11.60 6.34 21.97
N ALA A 375 -10.57 5.84 22.64
CA ALA A 375 -9.22 6.39 22.52
C ALA A 375 -8.45 5.87 21.29
N ILE A 376 -8.89 4.78 20.66
CA ILE A 376 -8.10 4.05 19.64
C ILE A 376 -7.70 4.91 18.46
N THR A 377 -8.52 5.90 18.09
CA THR A 377 -8.22 6.79 16.96
C THR A 377 -7.02 7.69 17.26
N ASP A 378 -6.87 8.15 18.50
CA ASP A 378 -5.82 9.09 18.93
C ASP A 378 -4.51 8.40 19.32
N ILE A 379 -4.50 7.07 19.50
CA ILE A 379 -3.32 6.30 19.86
C ILE A 379 -2.51 5.94 18.61
N GLY A 380 -1.24 6.37 18.56
CA GLY A 380 -0.34 6.10 17.45
C GLY A 380 0.59 4.91 17.68
N VAL A 381 0.93 4.63 18.95
CA VAL A 381 1.96 3.64 19.30
C VAL A 381 1.54 2.81 20.50
N PHE A 382 1.68 1.48 20.38
CA PHE A 382 1.49 0.52 21.46
C PHE A 382 2.81 -0.14 21.80
N THR A 383 3.20 -0.11 23.07
CA THR A 383 4.50 -0.61 23.54
C THR A 383 4.36 -1.81 24.46
N ARG A 384 5.21 -2.82 24.27
CA ARG A 384 5.22 -4.12 24.97
C ARG A 384 3.88 -4.86 24.87
N ALA A 385 3.17 -4.72 23.75
CA ALA A 385 1.86 -5.31 23.56
C ALA A 385 1.92 -6.85 23.52
N THR A 386 1.03 -7.51 24.26
CA THR A 386 0.88 -8.97 24.23
C THR A 386 0.08 -9.45 23.00
N PRO A 387 0.12 -10.74 22.66
CA PRO A 387 -0.66 -11.29 21.54
C PRO A 387 -2.17 -11.00 21.65
N GLU A 388 -2.74 -11.14 22.84
CA GLU A 388 -4.16 -10.88 23.12
C GLU A 388 -4.50 -9.40 22.94
N GLN A 389 -3.60 -8.53 23.36
CA GLN A 389 -3.73 -7.08 23.19
C GLN A 389 -3.70 -6.68 21.71
N LYS A 390 -2.89 -7.33 20.87
CA LYS A 390 -2.91 -7.11 19.41
C LYS A 390 -4.29 -7.41 18.82
N VAL A 391 -4.95 -8.49 19.26
CA VAL A 391 -6.34 -8.81 18.86
C VAL A 391 -7.32 -7.75 19.36
N ARG A 392 -7.23 -7.34 20.63
CA ARG A 392 -8.08 -6.28 21.22
C ARG A 392 -7.98 -4.97 20.43
N ILE A 393 -6.78 -4.56 20.04
CA ILE A 393 -6.53 -3.36 19.21
C ILE A 393 -7.27 -3.46 17.87
N VAL A 394 -7.14 -4.59 17.18
CA VAL A 394 -7.82 -4.82 15.89
C VAL A 394 -9.34 -4.80 16.05
N CYS A 395 -9.88 -5.46 17.08
CA CYS A 395 -11.30 -5.45 17.38
C CYS A 395 -11.84 -4.05 17.68
N ALA A 396 -11.12 -3.26 18.50
CA ALA A 396 -11.50 -1.89 18.82
C ALA A 396 -11.57 -1.00 17.56
N LEU A 397 -10.61 -1.13 16.65
CA LEU A 397 -10.61 -0.42 15.37
C LEU A 397 -11.80 -0.81 14.49
N LYS A 398 -12.06 -2.11 14.37
CA LYS A 398 -13.18 -2.64 13.58
C LYS A 398 -14.53 -2.20 14.15
N SER A 399 -14.66 -2.12 15.47
CA SER A 399 -15.88 -1.61 16.14
C SER A 399 -16.20 -0.15 15.76
N ARG A 400 -15.17 0.64 15.42
CA ARG A 400 -15.29 2.02 14.92
C ARG A 400 -15.51 2.11 13.40
N GLY A 401 -15.66 0.98 12.72
CA GLY A 401 -15.85 0.92 11.27
C GLY A 401 -14.58 1.16 10.46
N HIS A 402 -13.39 1.07 11.09
CA HIS A 402 -12.13 1.08 10.36
C HIS A 402 -11.88 -0.25 9.67
N VAL A 403 -11.41 -0.19 8.42
CA VAL A 403 -10.83 -1.35 7.73
C VAL A 403 -9.36 -1.43 8.13
N THR A 404 -8.98 -2.53 8.79
CA THR A 404 -7.68 -2.72 9.43
C THR A 404 -6.79 -3.66 8.64
N ALA A 405 -5.58 -3.21 8.32
CA ALA A 405 -4.48 -4.09 7.97
C ALA A 405 -3.57 -4.30 9.19
N MET A 406 -3.13 -5.52 9.45
CA MET A 406 -2.23 -5.87 10.56
C MET A 406 -1.02 -6.61 9.99
N THR A 407 0.20 -6.21 10.38
CA THR A 407 1.42 -6.96 10.06
C THR A 407 1.86 -7.84 11.21
N GLY A 408 2.52 -8.96 10.92
CA GLY A 408 3.08 -9.85 11.92
C GLY A 408 4.01 -10.89 11.30
N ASP A 409 4.93 -11.41 12.11
CA ASP A 409 5.94 -12.39 11.72
C ASP A 409 5.91 -13.65 12.59
N GLY A 410 5.50 -13.51 13.86
CA GLY A 410 5.47 -14.60 14.83
C GLY A 410 4.19 -15.43 14.84
N VAL A 411 4.27 -16.63 15.42
CA VAL A 411 3.11 -17.49 15.76
C VAL A 411 2.09 -16.73 16.62
N ASN A 412 2.61 -15.86 17.49
CA ASN A 412 1.84 -15.01 18.38
C ASN A 412 0.96 -13.98 17.65
N ASP A 413 1.31 -13.62 16.42
CA ASP A 413 0.55 -12.64 15.65
C ASP A 413 -0.57 -13.29 14.83
N ALA A 414 -0.55 -14.61 14.65
CA ALA A 414 -1.53 -15.33 13.85
C ALA A 414 -3.01 -15.03 14.22
N PRO A 415 -3.40 -14.94 15.51
CA PRO A 415 -4.76 -14.56 15.88
C PRO A 415 -5.13 -13.14 15.43
N ALA A 416 -4.22 -12.18 15.58
CA ALA A 416 -4.45 -10.79 15.18
C ALA A 416 -4.48 -10.64 13.66
N LEU A 417 -3.61 -11.36 12.95
CA LEU A 417 -3.58 -11.43 11.48
C LEU A 417 -4.89 -11.96 10.90
N LYS A 418 -5.45 -13.03 11.50
CA LYS A 418 -6.72 -13.59 11.05
C LYS A 418 -7.93 -12.71 11.40
N THR A 419 -7.87 -11.99 12.52
CA THR A 419 -8.95 -11.09 12.97
C THR A 419 -9.02 -9.81 12.14
N ALA A 420 -7.87 -9.33 11.68
CA ALA A 420 -7.77 -8.16 10.81
C ALA A 420 -8.46 -8.41 9.46
N ASP A 421 -9.04 -7.36 8.88
CA ASP A 421 -9.62 -7.45 7.53
C ASP A 421 -8.55 -7.80 6.49
N ILE A 422 -7.31 -7.36 6.73
CA ILE A 422 -6.13 -7.75 5.96
C ILE A 422 -4.99 -8.13 6.92
N GLY A 423 -4.80 -9.42 7.14
CA GLY A 423 -3.58 -9.95 7.76
C GLY A 423 -2.42 -9.96 6.77
N VAL A 424 -1.28 -9.39 7.15
CA VAL A 424 -0.05 -9.30 6.37
C VAL A 424 1.09 -10.03 7.08
N ALA A 425 1.60 -11.10 6.49
CA ALA A 425 2.75 -11.81 7.03
C ALA A 425 4.04 -11.38 6.34
N MET A 426 5.13 -11.38 7.10
CA MET A 426 6.49 -11.24 6.58
C MET A 426 6.91 -12.53 5.87
N GLY A 427 7.58 -12.42 4.74
CA GLY A 427 7.93 -13.54 3.89
C GLY A 427 9.26 -14.18 4.26
N GLN A 428 10.23 -13.38 4.71
CA GLN A 428 11.56 -13.87 5.09
C GLN A 428 11.62 -14.16 6.60
N SER A 429 11.18 -13.21 7.42
CA SER A 429 11.17 -13.35 8.89
C SER A 429 9.96 -14.10 9.43
N GLY A 430 8.87 -14.22 8.66
CA GLY A 430 7.61 -14.78 9.13
C GLY A 430 7.59 -16.31 9.26
N THR A 431 7.11 -16.78 10.40
CA THR A 431 6.82 -18.19 10.66
C THR A 431 5.78 -18.75 9.69
N ASP A 432 5.80 -20.07 9.45
CA ASP A 432 4.79 -20.71 8.60
C ASP A 432 3.36 -20.49 9.11
N VAL A 433 3.18 -20.44 10.43
CA VAL A 433 1.88 -20.17 11.07
C VAL A 433 1.40 -18.76 10.76
N ALA A 434 2.27 -17.74 10.83
CA ALA A 434 1.92 -16.37 10.47
C ALA A 434 1.56 -16.25 8.98
N ARG A 435 2.37 -16.86 8.09
CA ARG A 435 2.12 -16.90 6.64
C ARG A 435 0.83 -17.64 6.29
N ASP A 436 0.45 -18.65 7.07
CA ASP A 436 -0.81 -19.35 6.86
C ASP A 436 -2.03 -18.53 7.31
N ALA A 437 -1.95 -17.92 8.49
CA ALA A 437 -3.01 -17.08 9.05
C ALA A 437 -3.27 -15.78 8.25
N ALA A 438 -2.24 -15.26 7.56
CA ALA A 438 -2.35 -14.01 6.81
C ALA A 438 -3.14 -14.15 5.49
N THR A 439 -3.70 -13.03 5.05
CA THR A 439 -4.35 -12.87 3.75
C THR A 439 -3.38 -12.46 2.64
N MET A 440 -2.24 -11.86 3.03
CA MET A 440 -1.19 -11.38 2.14
C MET A 440 0.18 -11.67 2.77
N VAL A 441 1.18 -11.97 1.93
CA VAL A 441 2.57 -12.21 2.33
C VAL A 441 3.47 -11.22 1.58
N LEU A 442 4.38 -10.55 2.29
CA LEU A 442 5.38 -9.65 1.73
C LEU A 442 6.70 -10.40 1.54
N THR A 443 7.16 -10.61 0.32
CA THR A 443 8.41 -11.38 0.09
C THR A 443 9.68 -10.59 0.43
N ASP A 444 9.55 -9.27 0.60
CA ASP A 444 10.66 -8.34 0.87
C ASP A 444 10.66 -7.77 2.29
N ASP A 445 9.71 -8.19 3.15
CA ASP A 445 9.59 -7.74 4.54
C ASP A 445 9.50 -6.20 4.67
N ASN A 446 8.93 -5.51 3.68
CA ASN A 446 8.97 -4.05 3.60
C ASN A 446 7.59 -3.39 3.75
N PHE A 447 7.46 -2.49 4.72
CA PHE A 447 6.25 -1.68 4.91
C PHE A 447 5.80 -0.93 3.64
N ALA A 448 6.75 -0.39 2.85
CA ALA A 448 6.42 0.34 1.63
C ALA A 448 5.67 -0.52 0.59
N THR A 449 5.85 -1.83 0.64
CA THR A 449 5.15 -2.78 -0.24
C THR A 449 3.68 -2.90 0.10
N ILE A 450 3.29 -2.77 1.37
CA ILE A 450 1.88 -2.67 1.79
C ILE A 450 1.22 -1.45 1.15
N VAL A 451 1.89 -0.31 1.16
CA VAL A 451 1.35 0.94 0.59
C VAL A 451 1.20 0.84 -0.93
N LYS A 452 2.15 0.20 -1.62
CA LYS A 452 2.02 -0.12 -3.05
C LYS A 452 0.82 -1.04 -3.31
N ALA A 453 0.63 -2.05 -2.47
CA ALA A 453 -0.50 -2.97 -2.59
C ALA A 453 -1.83 -2.23 -2.37
N VAL A 454 -1.95 -1.36 -1.37
CA VAL A 454 -3.14 -0.49 -1.17
C VAL A 454 -3.44 0.35 -2.40
N LYS A 455 -2.41 0.95 -3.03
CA LYS A 455 -2.56 1.71 -4.27
C LYS A 455 -3.10 0.84 -5.41
N GLU A 456 -2.62 -0.40 -5.55
CA GLU A 456 -3.11 -1.33 -6.57
C GLU A 456 -4.54 -1.78 -6.28
N GLY A 457 -4.90 -2.08 -5.02
CA GLY A 457 -6.27 -2.39 -4.62
C GLY A 457 -7.26 -1.25 -4.89
N ARG A 458 -6.82 0.01 -4.67
CA ARG A 458 -7.59 1.20 -5.06
C ARG A 458 -7.76 1.31 -6.58
N THR A 459 -6.71 0.98 -7.33
CA THR A 459 -6.70 1.03 -8.81
C THR A 459 -7.63 -0.02 -9.41
N ILE A 460 -7.59 -1.25 -8.91
CA ILE A 460 -8.45 -2.35 -9.33
C ILE A 460 -9.92 -1.96 -9.17
N TYR A 461 -10.30 -1.46 -8.00
CA TYR A 461 -11.67 -0.98 -7.78
C TYR A 461 -12.04 0.17 -8.73
N ASP A 462 -11.17 1.18 -8.91
CA ASP A 462 -11.44 2.29 -9.84
C ASP A 462 -11.68 1.78 -11.27
N ASN A 463 -10.87 0.83 -11.73
CA ASN A 463 -11.03 0.19 -13.04
C ASN A 463 -12.32 -0.61 -13.14
N ILE A 464 -12.68 -1.31 -12.07
CA ILE A 464 -13.95 -2.04 -12.00
C ILE A 464 -15.12 -1.05 -12.18
N VAL A 465 -15.09 0.06 -11.45
CA VAL A 465 -16.14 1.08 -11.56
C VAL A 465 -16.15 1.75 -12.94
N LYS A 466 -15.00 1.94 -13.60
CA LYS A 466 -14.94 2.49 -14.98
C LYS A 466 -15.69 1.59 -15.96
N PHE A 467 -15.43 0.28 -15.95
CA PHE A 467 -16.11 -0.60 -16.89
C PHE A 467 -17.60 -0.76 -16.53
N VAL A 468 -17.97 -0.81 -15.23
CA VAL A 468 -19.38 -0.83 -14.81
C VAL A 468 -20.11 0.41 -15.33
N ARG A 469 -19.50 1.59 -15.24
CA ARG A 469 -20.07 2.83 -15.81
C ARG A 469 -20.27 2.71 -17.32
N PHE A 470 -19.24 2.23 -18.03
CA PHE A 470 -19.29 2.02 -19.46
C PHE A 470 -20.45 1.10 -19.85
N GLN A 471 -20.51 -0.10 -19.29
CA GLN A 471 -21.51 -1.12 -19.58
C GLN A 471 -22.93 -0.64 -19.28
N LEU A 472 -23.15 -0.05 -18.10
CA LEU A 472 -24.48 0.43 -17.71
C LEU A 472 -24.98 1.58 -18.58
N SER A 473 -24.12 2.55 -18.90
CA SER A 473 -24.54 3.68 -19.75
C SER A 473 -24.94 3.22 -21.14
N THR A 474 -24.22 2.24 -21.70
CA THR A 474 -24.55 1.65 -22.99
C THR A 474 -25.83 0.81 -22.92
N ASN A 475 -26.00 -0.04 -21.89
CA ASN A 475 -27.24 -0.81 -21.71
C ASN A 475 -28.46 0.10 -21.55
N ILE A 476 -28.35 1.17 -20.75
CA ILE A 476 -29.43 2.16 -20.62
C ILE A 476 -29.70 2.82 -21.97
N GLY A 477 -28.66 3.19 -22.73
CA GLY A 477 -28.82 3.75 -24.07
C GLY A 477 -29.53 2.79 -25.04
N ALA A 478 -29.13 1.51 -25.05
CA ALA A 478 -29.73 0.50 -25.91
C ALA A 478 -31.21 0.26 -25.55
N ILE A 479 -31.49 0.08 -24.26
CA ILE A 479 -32.84 -0.11 -23.74
C ILE A 479 -33.72 1.09 -24.10
N LEU A 480 -33.27 2.32 -23.85
CA LEU A 480 -34.04 3.53 -24.16
C LEU A 480 -34.30 3.66 -25.66
N THR A 481 -33.29 3.40 -26.49
CA THR A 481 -33.40 3.47 -27.96
C THR A 481 -34.44 2.49 -28.50
N VAL A 482 -34.38 1.24 -28.04
CA VAL A 482 -35.29 0.18 -28.50
C VAL A 482 -36.70 0.38 -27.93
N LEU A 483 -36.82 0.74 -26.65
CA LEU A 483 -38.11 0.91 -25.98
C LEU A 483 -38.87 2.12 -26.53
N LEU A 484 -38.20 3.26 -26.71
CA LEU A 484 -38.87 4.52 -27.08
C LEU A 484 -39.09 4.69 -28.58
N SER A 485 -38.37 3.95 -29.44
CA SER A 485 -38.58 4.00 -30.89
C SER A 485 -40.04 3.70 -31.28
N PRO A 486 -40.66 2.60 -30.80
CA PRO A 486 -42.09 2.39 -31.01
C PRO A 486 -42.92 3.58 -30.52
N PHE A 487 -42.77 4.05 -29.28
CA PHE A 487 -43.60 5.15 -28.76
C PHE A 487 -43.52 6.44 -29.60
N MET A 488 -42.43 6.67 -30.32
CA MET A 488 -42.25 7.78 -31.27
C MET A 488 -42.86 7.53 -32.67
N GLY A 489 -43.51 6.38 -32.87
CA GLY A 489 -44.07 5.97 -34.16
C GLY A 489 -43.05 5.39 -35.14
N LEU A 490 -41.83 5.10 -34.67
CA LEU A 490 -40.75 4.57 -35.50
C LEU A 490 -40.70 3.05 -35.45
N PRO A 491 -40.24 2.38 -36.54
CA PRO A 491 -39.97 0.95 -36.52
C PRO A 491 -38.83 0.63 -35.55
N LEU A 492 -38.58 -0.66 -35.30
CA LEU A 492 -37.47 -1.07 -34.47
C LEU A 492 -36.13 -0.64 -35.12
N PRO A 493 -35.26 0.07 -34.38
CA PRO A 493 -34.02 0.62 -34.94
C PRO A 493 -32.94 -0.44 -35.13
N PHE A 494 -33.03 -1.56 -34.40
CA PHE A 494 -32.07 -2.65 -34.45
C PHE A 494 -32.75 -4.00 -34.69
N THR A 495 -32.09 -4.87 -35.43
CA THR A 495 -32.46 -6.29 -35.52
C THR A 495 -31.99 -7.07 -34.28
N PRO A 496 -32.56 -8.25 -33.99
CA PRO A 496 -32.07 -9.12 -32.91
C PRO A 496 -30.57 -9.42 -33.00
N VAL A 497 -30.04 -9.65 -34.22
CA VAL A 497 -28.62 -9.93 -34.45
C VAL A 497 -27.76 -8.70 -34.17
N GLN A 498 -28.21 -7.51 -34.55
CA GLN A 498 -27.52 -6.25 -34.26
C GLN A 498 -27.47 -5.95 -32.75
N LEU A 499 -28.52 -6.28 -32.00
CA LEU A 499 -28.53 -6.16 -30.54
C LEU A 499 -27.52 -7.10 -29.87
N LEU A 500 -27.46 -8.35 -30.33
CA LEU A 500 -26.46 -9.31 -29.85
C LEU A 500 -25.03 -8.84 -30.17
N TRP A 501 -24.81 -8.27 -31.36
CA TRP A 501 -23.52 -7.70 -31.75
C TRP A 501 -23.09 -6.55 -30.85
N VAL A 502 -24.01 -5.62 -30.58
CA VAL A 502 -23.79 -4.49 -29.66
C VAL A 502 -23.36 -5.00 -28.28
N ASN A 503 -24.05 -6.03 -27.76
CA ASN A 503 -23.74 -6.60 -26.46
C ASN A 503 -22.34 -7.28 -26.43
N ILE A 504 -22.04 -8.13 -27.41
CA ILE A 504 -20.75 -8.85 -27.49
C ILE A 504 -19.57 -7.89 -27.63
N ILE A 505 -19.69 -6.88 -28.50
CA ILE A 505 -18.63 -5.89 -28.73
C ILE A 505 -18.37 -5.04 -27.48
N MET A 506 -19.43 -4.65 -26.78
CA MET A 506 -19.33 -3.86 -25.56
C MET A 506 -18.68 -4.65 -24.42
N ASP A 507 -19.18 -5.85 -24.15
CA ASP A 507 -18.80 -6.66 -22.99
C ASP A 507 -17.44 -7.35 -23.15
N GLY A 508 -16.96 -7.49 -24.38
CA GLY A 508 -15.68 -8.11 -24.66
C GLY A 508 -14.49 -7.14 -24.58
N PRO A 509 -13.85 -6.77 -25.72
CA PRO A 509 -12.54 -6.12 -25.69
C PRO A 509 -12.46 -4.75 -24.97
N PRO A 510 -13.38 -3.79 -25.19
CA PRO A 510 -13.31 -2.48 -24.53
C PRO A 510 -13.50 -2.57 -23.01
N ALA A 511 -14.44 -3.39 -22.54
CA ALA A 511 -14.66 -3.58 -21.10
C ALA A 511 -13.43 -4.20 -20.42
N MET A 512 -12.83 -5.23 -21.03
CA MET A 512 -11.56 -5.81 -20.54
C MET A 512 -10.42 -4.79 -20.55
N ALA A 513 -10.34 -3.94 -21.58
CA ALA A 513 -9.32 -2.90 -21.69
C ALA A 513 -9.46 -1.79 -20.63
N LEU A 514 -10.68 -1.47 -20.20
CA LEU A 514 -10.93 -0.56 -19.09
C LEU A 514 -10.54 -1.19 -17.73
N GLY A 515 -10.65 -2.51 -17.60
CA GLY A 515 -10.20 -3.27 -16.42
C GLY A 515 -8.70 -3.13 -16.14
N VAL A 516 -7.87 -2.94 -17.17
CA VAL A 516 -6.40 -2.86 -17.04
C VAL A 516 -5.82 -1.45 -17.07
N ASP A 517 -6.69 -0.43 -17.05
CA ASP A 517 -6.31 0.98 -17.17
C ASP A 517 -5.29 1.38 -16.07
N PRO A 518 -4.29 2.23 -16.37
CA PRO A 518 -3.32 2.67 -15.36
C PRO A 518 -3.96 3.45 -14.22
N ALA A 519 -3.34 3.35 -13.04
CA ALA A 519 -3.72 4.10 -11.85
C ALA A 519 -3.80 5.61 -12.12
N GLN A 520 -4.86 6.26 -11.62
CA GLN A 520 -4.97 7.71 -11.66
C GLN A 520 -3.88 8.35 -10.75
N PRO A 521 -3.27 9.48 -11.14
CA PRO A 521 -2.20 10.10 -10.34
C PRO A 521 -2.62 10.46 -8.91
N ASP A 522 -3.89 10.80 -8.70
CA ASP A 522 -4.47 11.20 -7.42
C ASP A 522 -5.13 10.06 -6.65
N ILE A 523 -4.93 8.80 -7.04
CA ILE A 523 -5.56 7.64 -6.37
C ILE A 523 -5.20 7.54 -4.88
N MET A 524 -4.01 8.02 -4.51
CA MET A 524 -3.51 8.09 -3.13
C MET A 524 -3.79 9.44 -2.45
N SER A 525 -4.52 10.36 -3.10
CA SER A 525 -4.91 11.64 -2.51
C SER A 525 -6.34 11.64 -1.98
N HIS A 526 -7.11 10.56 -2.22
CA HIS A 526 -8.46 10.41 -1.72
C HIS A 526 -8.47 9.64 -0.40
N LYS A 527 -9.37 10.02 0.51
CA LYS A 527 -9.62 9.28 1.76
C LYS A 527 -10.10 7.85 1.47
N PRO A 528 -9.87 6.88 2.38
CA PRO A 528 -10.37 5.53 2.24
C PRO A 528 -11.89 5.52 2.11
N ARG A 529 -12.41 4.65 1.23
CA ARG A 529 -13.86 4.46 1.06
C ARG A 529 -14.42 3.68 2.25
N LYS A 530 -15.71 3.88 2.56
CA LYS A 530 -16.39 3.01 3.51
C LYS A 530 -16.77 1.70 2.81
N THR A 531 -16.73 0.57 3.51
CA THR A 531 -17.15 -0.73 2.96
C THR A 531 -18.63 -0.75 2.58
N THR A 532 -19.43 0.12 3.19
CA THR A 532 -20.87 0.32 2.90
C THR A 532 -21.14 1.28 1.74
N ASP A 533 -20.10 1.90 1.15
CA ASP A 533 -20.30 2.75 -0.02
C ASP A 533 -20.77 1.91 -1.22
N GLN A 534 -21.93 2.27 -1.77
CA GLN A 534 -22.45 1.66 -2.98
C GLN A 534 -21.66 2.11 -4.21
N ILE A 535 -21.36 1.18 -5.12
CA ILE A 535 -20.74 1.44 -6.44
C ILE A 535 -21.59 2.44 -7.24
N LEU A 536 -22.92 2.30 -7.18
CA LEU A 536 -23.90 3.11 -7.92
C LEU A 536 -24.73 3.99 -7.01
N LYS A 537 -24.17 5.14 -6.62
CA LYS A 537 -24.94 6.19 -5.94
C LYS A 537 -26.01 6.74 -6.90
N LEU A 538 -27.16 7.19 -6.38
CA LEU A 538 -28.27 7.72 -7.19
C LEU A 538 -27.83 8.84 -8.16
N ARG A 539 -26.88 9.69 -7.73
CA ARG A 539 -26.25 10.72 -8.57
C ARG A 539 -25.49 10.15 -9.77
N LEU A 540 -24.84 8.99 -9.60
CA LEU A 540 -24.17 8.29 -10.69
C LEU A 540 -25.21 7.69 -11.65
N LEU A 541 -26.29 7.09 -11.13
CA LEU A 541 -27.36 6.57 -11.97
C LEU A 541 -28.00 7.66 -12.83
N GLY A 542 -28.28 8.84 -12.24
CA GLY A 542 -28.76 10.01 -13.00
C GLY A 542 -27.81 10.43 -14.12
N LYS A 543 -26.48 10.39 -13.89
CA LYS A 543 -25.50 10.65 -14.94
C LYS A 543 -25.50 9.59 -16.04
N LEU A 544 -25.56 8.31 -15.68
CA LEU A 544 -25.62 7.22 -16.67
C LEU A 544 -26.89 7.33 -17.52
N ALA A 545 -28.01 7.76 -16.94
CA ALA A 545 -29.22 8.06 -17.68
C ALA A 545 -29.03 9.20 -18.69
N THR A 546 -28.28 10.27 -18.35
CA THR A 546 -27.97 11.34 -19.33
C THR A 546 -27.13 10.84 -20.51
N TYR A 547 -26.19 9.91 -20.28
CA TYR A 547 -25.43 9.28 -21.35
C TYR A 547 -26.34 8.43 -22.24
N GLY A 548 -27.17 7.57 -21.65
CA GLY A 548 -28.13 6.76 -22.39
C GLY A 548 -29.12 7.60 -23.18
N MET A 549 -29.60 8.71 -22.62
CA MET A 549 -30.49 9.66 -23.31
C MET A 549 -29.80 10.32 -24.51
N THR A 550 -28.52 10.68 -24.38
CA THR A 550 -27.74 11.25 -25.49
C THR A 550 -27.58 10.23 -26.63
N MET A 551 -27.27 8.98 -26.30
CA MET A 551 -27.19 7.89 -27.29
C MET A 551 -28.55 7.69 -27.97
N MET A 552 -29.64 7.65 -27.20
CA MET A 552 -31.00 7.48 -27.71
C MET A 552 -31.39 8.61 -28.67
N VAL A 553 -31.26 9.87 -28.25
CA VAL A 553 -31.61 11.04 -29.09
C VAL A 553 -30.77 11.06 -30.36
N GLY A 554 -29.46 10.80 -30.26
CA GLY A 554 -28.57 10.78 -31.42
C GLY A 554 -28.90 9.64 -32.38
N THR A 555 -29.07 8.41 -31.88
CA THR A 555 -29.37 7.25 -32.71
C THR A 555 -30.75 7.33 -33.34
N LEU A 556 -31.79 7.68 -32.58
CA LEU A 556 -33.14 7.84 -33.14
C LEU A 556 -33.24 9.05 -34.06
N GLY A 557 -32.48 10.12 -33.82
CA GLY A 557 -32.40 11.28 -34.70
C GLY A 557 -31.82 10.92 -36.07
N VAL A 558 -30.70 10.19 -36.08
CA VAL A 558 -30.10 9.67 -37.33
C VAL A 558 -31.03 8.67 -38.01
N PHE A 559 -31.68 7.80 -37.23
CA PHE A 559 -32.63 6.82 -37.76
C PHE A 559 -33.82 7.48 -38.45
N TRP A 560 -34.43 8.46 -37.77
CA TRP A 560 -35.55 9.23 -38.32
C TRP A 560 -35.15 9.99 -39.59
N TRP A 561 -33.98 10.63 -39.59
CA TRP A 561 -33.46 11.32 -40.78
C TRP A 561 -33.21 10.35 -41.95
N GLY A 562 -32.63 9.18 -41.66
CA GLY A 562 -32.41 8.13 -42.65
C GLY A 562 -33.71 7.59 -43.25
N LEU A 563 -34.77 7.45 -42.44
CA LEU A 563 -36.09 7.01 -42.91
C LEU A 563 -36.76 8.02 -43.87
N GLN A 564 -36.45 9.31 -43.75
CA GLN A 564 -36.98 10.35 -44.65
C GLN A 564 -36.19 10.44 -45.97
N THR A 565 -34.91 10.05 -45.96
CA THR A 565 -33.98 10.32 -47.07
C THR A 565 -33.68 9.06 -47.90
N SER A 566 -33.73 7.88 -47.28
CA SER A 566 -33.21 6.62 -47.84
C SER A 566 -34.12 5.43 -47.52
N SER A 567 -33.67 4.21 -47.86
CA SER A 567 -34.37 2.96 -47.55
C SER A 567 -34.43 2.70 -46.02
N GLN A 568 -35.43 1.93 -45.58
CA GLN A 568 -35.52 1.52 -44.16
C GLN A 568 -34.28 0.72 -43.72
N LEU A 569 -33.76 -0.15 -44.59
CA LEU A 569 -32.55 -0.95 -44.32
C LEU A 569 -31.31 -0.06 -44.16
N HIS A 570 -31.18 0.96 -45.00
CA HIS A 570 -30.12 1.96 -44.90
C HIS A 570 -30.23 2.75 -43.59
N ALA A 571 -31.43 3.20 -43.23
CA ALA A 571 -31.67 3.91 -41.97
C ALA A 571 -31.30 3.05 -40.74
N GLN A 572 -31.68 1.77 -40.73
CA GLN A 572 -31.30 0.82 -39.67
C GLN A 572 -29.77 0.62 -39.61
N SER A 573 -29.11 0.55 -40.77
CA SER A 573 -27.65 0.43 -40.86
C SER A 573 -26.92 1.65 -40.30
N MET A 574 -27.46 2.85 -40.58
CA MET A 574 -26.97 4.10 -39.99
C MET A 574 -27.19 4.16 -38.48
N ALA A 575 -28.37 3.78 -38.00
CA ALA A 575 -28.70 3.76 -36.57
C ALA A 575 -27.77 2.80 -35.81
N PHE A 576 -27.60 1.58 -36.34
CA PHE A 576 -26.70 0.55 -35.82
C PHE A 576 -25.25 1.05 -35.73
N THR A 577 -24.73 1.61 -36.81
CA THR A 577 -23.35 2.14 -36.85
C THR A 577 -23.17 3.31 -35.90
N THR A 578 -24.14 4.24 -35.84
CA THR A 578 -24.11 5.37 -34.91
C THR A 578 -24.09 4.89 -33.46
N PHE A 579 -24.88 3.87 -33.12
CA PHE A 579 -24.92 3.32 -31.77
C PHE A 579 -23.61 2.63 -31.37
N VAL A 580 -22.96 1.89 -32.29
CA VAL A 580 -21.64 1.30 -32.04
C VAL A 580 -20.57 2.38 -31.86
N LEU A 581 -20.59 3.44 -32.67
CA LEU A 581 -19.68 4.57 -32.52
C LEU A 581 -19.90 5.34 -31.21
N PHE A 582 -21.14 5.47 -30.74
CA PHE A 582 -21.43 6.05 -29.43
C PHE A 582 -20.68 5.33 -28.32
N GLN A 583 -20.59 4.00 -28.38
CA GLN A 583 -19.83 3.21 -27.40
C GLN A 583 -18.35 3.55 -27.43
N VAL A 584 -17.76 3.71 -28.62
CA VAL A 584 -16.36 4.10 -28.78
C VAL A 584 -16.08 5.43 -28.08
N PHE A 585 -16.92 6.44 -28.30
CA PHE A 585 -16.77 7.74 -27.63
C PHE A 585 -17.10 7.69 -26.13
N ASN A 586 -18.08 6.88 -25.74
CA ASN A 586 -18.49 6.74 -24.35
C ASN A 586 -17.43 6.03 -23.48
N ALA A 587 -16.62 5.13 -24.05
CA ALA A 587 -15.52 4.50 -23.34
C ALA A 587 -14.55 5.53 -22.73
N PHE A 588 -14.31 6.64 -23.44
CA PHE A 588 -13.51 7.75 -22.97
C PHE A 588 -14.16 8.49 -21.79
N ASN A 589 -15.46 8.74 -21.85
CA ASN A 589 -16.22 9.34 -20.74
C ASN A 589 -16.23 8.46 -19.49
N ALA A 590 -16.40 7.15 -19.67
CA ALA A 590 -16.39 6.18 -18.58
C ALA A 590 -15.03 6.10 -17.87
N ARG A 591 -13.93 6.31 -18.61
CA ARG A 591 -12.55 6.27 -18.11
C ARG A 591 -12.26 7.37 -17.08
N VAL A 592 -12.80 8.58 -17.26
CA VAL A 592 -12.47 9.73 -16.40
C VAL A 592 -13.73 10.47 -15.95
N ALA A 593 -14.13 10.30 -14.69
CA ALA A 593 -15.39 10.86 -14.17
C ALA A 593 -15.33 12.34 -13.74
N ARG A 594 -14.15 12.90 -13.42
CA ARG A 594 -14.01 14.26 -12.86
C ARG A 594 -13.12 15.19 -13.69
N ARG A 595 -12.02 14.66 -14.24
CA ARG A 595 -11.05 15.42 -15.04
C ARG A 595 -11.33 15.27 -16.53
N SER A 596 -10.58 16.01 -17.34
CA SER A 596 -10.68 15.90 -18.79
C SER A 596 -10.16 14.55 -19.22
N THR A 597 -10.82 13.97 -20.21
CA THR A 597 -10.35 12.76 -20.88
C THR A 597 -9.01 13.02 -21.60
N PHE A 598 -8.81 14.23 -22.12
CA PHE A 598 -7.57 14.67 -22.75
C PHE A 598 -6.51 15.03 -21.68
N ASN A 599 -5.98 14.00 -21.03
CA ASN A 599 -4.92 14.12 -20.03
C ASN A 599 -3.66 13.36 -20.48
N ALA A 600 -2.57 13.49 -19.71
CA ALA A 600 -1.30 12.83 -20.01
C ALA A 600 -1.40 11.29 -20.14
N ASN A 601 -2.43 10.66 -19.58
CA ASN A 601 -2.66 9.22 -19.68
C ASN A 601 -3.54 8.82 -20.88
N PHE A 602 -3.97 9.75 -21.74
CA PHE A 602 -4.91 9.49 -22.84
C PHE A 602 -4.43 8.35 -23.76
N PHE A 603 -3.17 8.38 -24.20
CA PHE A 603 -2.55 7.33 -25.03
C PHE A 603 -1.84 6.22 -24.26
N ARG A 604 -1.88 6.25 -22.91
CA ARG A 604 -1.09 5.31 -22.09
C ARG A 604 -1.67 3.88 -22.10
N ASN A 605 -2.99 3.74 -22.21
CA ASN A 605 -3.65 2.44 -22.26
C ASN A 605 -3.70 1.93 -23.72
N ARG A 606 -2.63 1.26 -24.16
CA ARG A 606 -2.53 0.70 -25.52
C ARG A 606 -3.61 -0.34 -25.81
N MET A 607 -4.00 -1.12 -24.80
CA MET A 607 -5.02 -2.16 -24.94
C MET A 607 -6.39 -1.57 -25.25
N LEU A 608 -6.74 -0.42 -24.66
CA LEU A 608 -7.98 0.29 -24.97
C LEU A 608 -7.98 0.78 -26.42
N TRP A 609 -6.88 1.38 -26.88
CA TRP A 609 -6.79 1.83 -28.28
C TRP A 609 -6.87 0.67 -29.28
N LEU A 610 -6.20 -0.44 -29.00
CA LEU A 610 -6.31 -1.65 -29.83
C LEU A 610 -7.73 -2.21 -29.84
N ALA A 611 -8.41 -2.25 -28.68
CA ALA A 611 -9.79 -2.68 -28.57
C ALA A 611 -10.72 -1.76 -29.39
N LEU A 612 -10.63 -0.44 -29.21
CA LEU A 612 -11.47 0.53 -29.93
C LEU A 612 -11.22 0.51 -31.44
N ALA A 613 -9.96 0.42 -31.87
CA ALA A 613 -9.62 0.25 -33.27
C ALA A 613 -10.22 -1.06 -33.83
N GLY A 614 -10.10 -2.16 -33.09
CA GLY A 614 -10.71 -3.44 -33.44
C GLY A 614 -12.24 -3.35 -33.57
N VAL A 615 -12.92 -2.65 -32.66
CA VAL A 615 -14.38 -2.42 -32.74
C VAL A 615 -14.75 -1.65 -34.01
N VAL A 616 -14.06 -0.55 -34.30
CA VAL A 616 -14.33 0.23 -35.52
C VAL A 616 -14.05 -0.59 -36.78
N THR A 617 -12.94 -1.32 -36.83
CA THR A 617 -12.61 -2.20 -37.97
C THR A 617 -13.66 -3.29 -38.15
N LEU A 618 -14.08 -3.97 -37.08
CA LEU A 618 -15.11 -4.99 -37.15
C LEU A 618 -16.46 -4.40 -37.58
N GLN A 619 -16.80 -3.19 -37.13
CA GLN A 619 -18.01 -2.51 -37.57
C GLN A 619 -17.96 -2.15 -39.07
N VAL A 620 -16.81 -1.69 -39.56
CA VAL A 620 -16.61 -1.44 -41.00
C VAL A 620 -16.77 -2.74 -41.79
N VAL A 621 -16.19 -3.85 -41.34
CA VAL A 621 -16.37 -5.16 -41.98
C VAL A 621 -17.83 -5.60 -41.95
N ALA A 622 -18.53 -5.45 -40.82
CA ALA A 622 -19.92 -5.84 -40.68
C ALA A 622 -20.85 -5.11 -41.68
N VAL A 623 -20.56 -3.84 -41.97
CA VAL A 623 -21.40 -2.97 -42.80
C VAL A 623 -20.97 -2.97 -44.28
N GLN A 624 -19.68 -3.07 -44.58
CA GLN A 624 -19.16 -2.94 -45.95
C GLN A 624 -18.89 -4.27 -46.65
N TRP A 625 -18.73 -5.38 -45.91
CA TRP A 625 -18.43 -6.68 -46.51
C TRP A 625 -19.71 -7.44 -46.86
N ALA A 626 -19.91 -7.77 -48.14
CA ALA A 626 -21.15 -8.36 -48.65
C ALA A 626 -21.62 -9.64 -47.92
N PRO A 627 -20.74 -10.60 -47.53
CA PRO A 627 -21.16 -11.74 -46.71
C PRO A 627 -21.69 -11.35 -45.33
N ALA A 628 -21.13 -10.31 -44.71
CA ALA A 628 -21.58 -9.84 -43.40
C ALA A 628 -22.91 -9.06 -43.49
N GLN A 629 -23.13 -8.32 -44.59
CA GLN A 629 -24.38 -7.60 -44.84
C GLN A 629 -25.61 -8.50 -44.76
N GLY A 630 -25.52 -9.73 -45.29
CA GLY A 630 -26.59 -10.73 -45.21
C GLY A 630 -26.88 -11.21 -43.78
N ILE A 631 -25.85 -11.31 -42.93
CA ILE A 631 -25.99 -11.76 -41.53
C ILE A 631 -26.60 -10.66 -40.67
N PHE A 632 -26.06 -9.44 -40.78
CA PHE A 632 -26.50 -8.32 -39.95
C PHE A 632 -27.74 -7.60 -40.50
N SER A 633 -28.20 -7.97 -41.70
CA SER A 633 -29.26 -7.27 -42.43
C SER A 633 -28.95 -5.77 -42.51
N VAL A 634 -27.81 -5.44 -43.12
CA VAL A 634 -27.32 -4.05 -43.27
C VAL A 634 -26.98 -3.75 -44.72
N GLU A 635 -27.03 -2.45 -45.05
CA GLU A 635 -26.67 -1.90 -46.36
C GLU A 635 -25.33 -1.13 -46.25
N ALA A 636 -24.57 -1.10 -47.34
CA ALA A 636 -23.31 -0.36 -47.41
C ALA A 636 -23.55 1.14 -47.14
N LEU A 637 -22.71 1.72 -46.29
CA LEU A 637 -22.78 3.13 -45.94
C LEU A 637 -21.77 3.96 -46.74
N SER A 638 -22.18 5.13 -47.20
CA SER A 638 -21.28 6.07 -47.87
C SER A 638 -20.33 6.73 -46.87
N LEU A 639 -19.26 7.36 -47.37
CA LEU A 639 -18.35 8.13 -46.51
C LEU A 639 -19.06 9.29 -45.79
N ALA A 640 -20.10 9.87 -46.39
CA ALA A 640 -20.90 10.92 -45.77
C ALA A 640 -21.71 10.37 -44.58
N ASP A 641 -22.27 9.16 -44.72
CA ASP A 641 -23.04 8.52 -43.65
C ASP A 641 -22.14 8.18 -42.46
N TRP A 642 -20.92 7.68 -42.72
CA TRP A 642 -19.91 7.46 -41.68
C TRP A 642 -19.49 8.76 -40.99
N ALA A 643 -19.32 9.85 -41.74
CA ALA A 643 -19.00 11.16 -41.18
C ALA A 643 -20.12 11.69 -40.29
N LEU A 644 -21.38 11.57 -40.73
CA LEU A 644 -22.55 11.98 -39.95
C LEU A 644 -22.71 11.13 -38.68
N ALA A 645 -22.63 9.81 -38.81
CA ALA A 645 -22.71 8.89 -37.67
C ALA A 645 -21.60 9.18 -36.65
N THR A 646 -20.37 9.46 -37.11
CA THR A 646 -19.24 9.81 -36.24
C THR A 646 -19.43 11.17 -35.57
N ALA A 647 -19.90 12.19 -36.30
CA ALA A 647 -20.17 13.51 -35.75
C ALA A 647 -21.25 13.44 -34.66
N VAL A 648 -22.36 12.74 -34.92
CA VAL A 648 -23.43 12.52 -33.94
C VAL A 648 -22.92 11.71 -32.76
N ALA A 649 -22.18 10.63 -32.98
CA ALA A 649 -21.63 9.81 -31.91
C ALA A 649 -20.65 10.58 -31.02
N SER A 650 -19.84 11.49 -31.59
CA SER A 650 -18.90 12.32 -30.83
C SER A 650 -19.58 13.28 -29.84
N SER A 651 -20.86 13.58 -30.04
CA SER A 651 -21.64 14.47 -29.17
C SER A 651 -21.62 14.02 -27.70
N ILE A 652 -21.61 12.71 -27.42
CA ILE A 652 -21.58 12.21 -26.04
C ILE A 652 -20.30 12.62 -25.31
N LEU A 653 -19.16 12.61 -26.01
CA LEU A 653 -17.86 13.02 -25.47
C LEU A 653 -17.83 14.53 -25.29
N ILE A 654 -18.30 15.28 -26.29
CA ILE A 654 -18.30 16.74 -26.29
C ILE A 654 -19.19 17.28 -25.17
N LEU A 655 -20.43 16.79 -25.04
CA LEU A 655 -21.37 17.22 -24.02
C LEU A 655 -20.85 16.96 -22.60
N GLU A 656 -20.22 15.81 -22.38
CA GLU A 656 -19.66 15.48 -21.07
C GLU A 656 -18.41 16.31 -20.75
N GLU A 657 -17.52 16.56 -21.71
CA GLU A 657 -16.37 17.45 -21.50
C GLU A 657 -16.79 18.91 -21.27
N LEU A 658 -17.80 19.42 -21.99
CA LEU A 658 -18.40 20.72 -21.73
C LEU A 658 -18.98 20.80 -20.30
N ARG A 659 -19.71 19.77 -19.86
CA ARG A 659 -20.24 19.69 -18.50
C ARG A 659 -19.11 19.69 -17.46
N LYS A 660 -18.04 18.92 -17.68
CA LYS A 660 -16.86 18.90 -16.80
C LYS A 660 -16.16 20.25 -16.76
N LEU A 661 -16.06 20.95 -17.90
CA LEU A 661 -15.48 22.28 -17.99
C LEU A 661 -16.32 23.31 -17.21
N MET A 662 -17.63 23.34 -17.43
CA MET A 662 -18.55 24.21 -16.70
C MET A 662 -18.45 23.99 -15.18
N LEU A 663 -18.44 22.74 -14.71
CA LEU A 663 -18.30 22.44 -13.28
C LEU A 663 -16.97 22.91 -12.69
N ARG A 664 -15.88 22.90 -13.47
CA ARG A 664 -14.58 23.45 -13.00
C ARG A 664 -14.61 24.96 -12.90
N ILE A 665 -15.24 25.62 -13.87
CA ILE A 665 -15.41 27.07 -13.89
C ILE A 665 -16.26 27.50 -12.69
N PHE A 666 -17.44 26.90 -12.49
CA PHE A 666 -18.32 27.19 -11.35
C PHE A 666 -17.65 26.96 -9.99
N ARG A 667 -16.85 25.89 -9.84
CA ARG A 667 -16.10 25.65 -8.59
C ARG A 667 -15.05 26.71 -8.32
N ARG A 668 -14.36 27.21 -9.35
CA ARG A 668 -13.39 28.31 -9.20
C ARG A 668 -14.07 29.60 -8.76
N PHE A 669 -15.25 29.91 -9.30
CA PHE A 669 -16.03 31.07 -8.89
C PHE A 669 -16.56 30.96 -7.46
N SER A 670 -17.12 29.80 -7.07
CA SER A 670 -17.61 29.58 -5.70
C SER A 670 -16.50 29.53 -4.62
N THR A 671 -15.26 29.18 -4.98
CA THR A 671 -14.12 29.33 -4.06
C THR A 671 -13.58 30.76 -3.98
N ALA A 672 -13.81 31.60 -5.01
CA ALA A 672 -13.39 33.00 -5.00
C ALA A 672 -14.33 33.85 -4.12
N GLU A 673 -15.63 33.60 -4.14
CA GLU A 673 -16.64 34.27 -3.30
C GLU A 673 -16.54 33.96 -1.79
N ASN A 674 -15.79 32.93 -1.37
CA ASN A 674 -15.56 32.61 0.04
C ASN A 674 -14.21 33.13 0.57
N THR A 675 -13.49 33.92 -0.24
CA THR A 675 -12.19 34.54 0.10
C THR A 675 -12.20 36.07 -0.02
N GLU A 676 -13.35 36.67 -0.33
CA GLU A 676 -13.67 38.08 -0.06
C GLU A 676 -14.64 38.12 1.14
#